data_AF-A0A1H7QI04-F1
#
_entry.id   AF-A0A1H7QI04-F1
#
_cell.length_a   1.000
_cell.length_b   1.000
_cell.length_c   1.000
_cell.angle_alpha   90.00
_cell.angle_beta   90.00
_cell.angle_gamma   90.00
#
_symmetry.space_group_name_H-M   'P 1'
#
loop_
_entity.id
_entity.type
_entity.pdbx_description
1 polymer ?
#
loop_
_entity_poly.entity_id
_entity_poly.type
_entity_poly.pdbx_seq_one_letter_code
_entity_poly.pdbx_strand_id
1 'polypeptide(L)'
;MGLARRSALTAVGVVALLTSSAVVTLAAGSAADDCPDVVVVGARGSTDPVTTTNRGMGTNADYFADSLERELTARYGGALVVQSLAVAHSPTSIGVLTPSRSELSALADPARRDAAMERYRTGNLATYTRSVDQGVVSAVEQMSALHARCAGASFVLAGYSQGAMVLHGALARLTDDGRAGLLARVAATVLVADGDRVAQTAATRRGTAPAAAQGVRTALLPGGRDVAAAPPVLDLCLARDLACDFDPVRLLQRGVSPSLSALKEASRIHTGTGYRSLLLQAAREIAASPALAPAPATTAPTTTTPAPTTTTAPTTTAPTTTASTTTTAPTTTAPTTTPPPAGTAALAAYRAARADSAAGRGPLDVVVVGDSVTEGRDVGKGNRWVDQLLHLLRDRYQPAGVPGGEGYVPAYYAAGGMADRFTFGGTPTLGSQYGFGMRANHMPSGAGNSMTTTFTGTSFELHYAGSRNTGTITVSVDGGPGTPVLTTGGDYTPSDGGSWTSPPLPRGTHTVTLTNTSGRTVLVEGISVYDGDEAAGVRLWEAGHSGWQAEDYAHRPTAPQHGQAVAAAAPHLVVVALGYNDVVAGFSAAQFREYLTATIGHLLRPDAGPDPSVLVVGYPPRTDVPAAAWEAYLETMAGVAAEQGYAFADLSAISDFGMSGDGVHPTAVGHAQIAAALDRFLAAG
;
A
#
# COMPACT_ATOMS: atom_id res chain seq x y z
N MET A 1 26.99 -69.60 -42.57
CA MET A 1 26.08 -68.58 -43.14
C MET A 1 24.94 -68.43 -42.15
N GLY A 2 24.77 -67.40 -41.33
CA GLY A 2 25.14 -66.01 -41.42
C GLY A 2 23.87 -65.24 -41.10
N LEU A 3 23.72 -64.73 -39.87
CA LEU A 3 23.07 -63.45 -39.52
C LEU A 3 22.98 -63.31 -38.00
N ALA A 4 23.71 -62.31 -37.52
CA ALA A 4 23.78 -61.86 -36.15
C ALA A 4 22.48 -61.15 -35.72
N ARG A 5 22.03 -61.39 -34.48
CA ARG A 5 21.17 -60.47 -33.73
C ARG A 5 21.99 -59.89 -32.59
N ARG A 6 22.14 -58.56 -32.61
CA ARG A 6 22.73 -57.76 -31.54
C ARG A 6 21.72 -57.65 -30.41
N SER A 7 22.09 -58.13 -29.22
CA SER A 7 21.51 -57.71 -27.95
C SER A 7 22.48 -56.73 -27.30
N ALA A 8 22.07 -55.48 -27.12
CA ALA A 8 22.84 -54.50 -26.37
C ALA A 8 22.64 -54.74 -24.87
N LEU A 9 23.69 -55.19 -24.19
CA LEU A 9 23.84 -55.08 -22.74
C LEU A 9 24.28 -53.64 -22.43
N THR A 10 23.46 -52.91 -21.68
CA THR A 10 23.85 -51.61 -21.12
C THR A 10 24.64 -51.86 -19.83
N ALA A 11 25.92 -51.48 -19.84
CA ALA A 11 26.79 -51.53 -18.67
C ALA A 11 26.38 -50.46 -17.66
N VAL A 12 26.11 -50.88 -16.42
CA VAL A 12 25.97 -50.00 -15.25
C VAL A 12 27.37 -49.55 -14.85
N GLY A 13 27.73 -48.33 -15.22
CA GLY A 13 28.92 -47.64 -14.71
C GLY A 13 28.64 -47.07 -13.32
N VAL A 14 29.20 -47.69 -12.29
CA VAL A 14 29.28 -47.13 -10.93
C VAL A 14 30.25 -45.95 -10.96
N VAL A 15 29.72 -44.73 -10.92
CA VAL A 15 30.51 -43.54 -10.61
C VAL A 15 30.49 -43.37 -9.10
N ALA A 16 31.62 -43.70 -8.47
CA ALA A 16 31.89 -43.39 -7.08
C ALA A 16 31.99 -41.86 -6.91
N LEU A 17 30.96 -41.23 -6.36
CA LEU A 17 31.10 -39.88 -5.82
C LEU A 17 31.93 -39.97 -4.54
N LEU A 18 33.15 -39.45 -4.62
CA LEU A 18 33.97 -39.10 -3.47
C LEU A 18 33.21 -38.08 -2.62
N THR A 19 32.63 -38.53 -1.52
CA THR A 19 32.12 -37.66 -0.46
C THR A 19 33.32 -37.06 0.28
N SER A 20 33.68 -35.83 -0.06
CA SER A 20 34.52 -35.00 0.79
C SER A 20 33.72 -34.64 2.05
N SER A 21 33.91 -35.43 3.10
CA SER A 21 33.51 -35.08 4.46
C SER A 21 34.36 -33.88 4.91
N ALA A 22 33.88 -32.67 4.64
CA ALA A 22 34.31 -31.51 5.41
C ALA A 22 33.75 -31.71 6.83
N VAL A 23 34.61 -32.19 7.73
CA VAL A 23 34.36 -32.11 9.16
C VAL A 23 34.32 -30.63 9.49
N VAL A 24 33.11 -30.07 9.53
CA VAL A 24 32.85 -28.80 10.17
C VAL A 24 33.09 -29.05 11.66
N THR A 25 34.29 -28.73 12.13
CA THR A 25 34.50 -28.44 13.55
C THR A 25 33.51 -27.34 13.91
N LEU A 26 32.41 -27.72 14.56
CA LEU A 26 31.54 -26.79 15.28
C LEU A 26 32.41 -26.13 16.34
N ALA A 27 32.94 -24.96 16.00
CA ALA A 27 33.36 -24.01 16.99
C ALA A 27 32.11 -23.70 17.83
N ALA A 28 32.08 -24.19 19.06
CA ALA A 28 31.20 -23.67 20.08
C ALA A 28 31.62 -22.21 20.32
N GLY A 29 30.96 -21.28 19.64
CA GLY A 29 31.24 -19.86 19.71
C GLY A 29 30.03 -19.05 19.26
N SER A 30 29.35 -18.46 20.25
CA SER A 30 28.46 -17.27 20.21
C SER A 30 27.35 -17.21 19.15
N ALA A 31 26.08 -17.45 19.55
CA ALA A 31 24.91 -17.03 18.77
C ALA A 31 23.63 -16.90 19.63
N ALA A 32 23.71 -16.20 20.77
CA ALA A 32 22.51 -15.77 21.49
C ALA A 32 22.05 -14.35 21.08
N ASP A 33 22.84 -13.64 20.27
CA ASP A 33 22.65 -12.21 20.00
C ASP A 33 21.78 -11.88 18.76
N ASP A 34 21.29 -12.88 18.01
CA ASP A 34 20.54 -12.70 16.75
C ASP A 34 19.09 -13.27 16.78
N CYS A 35 18.54 -13.61 17.94
CA CYS A 35 17.16 -14.10 18.03
C CYS A 35 16.14 -12.96 18.01
N PRO A 36 15.08 -13.02 17.17
CA PRO A 36 14.01 -12.03 17.21
C PRO A 36 13.18 -12.17 18.50
N ASP A 37 12.68 -11.05 19.00
CA ASP A 37 11.71 -11.01 20.10
C ASP A 37 10.33 -11.43 19.61
N VAL A 38 9.96 -10.98 18.40
CA VAL A 38 8.66 -11.26 17.77
C VAL A 38 8.86 -11.79 16.37
N VAL A 39 8.20 -12.91 16.05
CA VAL A 39 8.17 -13.51 14.73
C VAL A 39 6.76 -13.44 14.18
N VAL A 40 6.58 -12.72 13.08
CA VAL A 40 5.31 -12.73 12.34
C VAL A 40 5.36 -13.84 11.30
N VAL A 41 4.50 -14.85 11.44
CA VAL A 41 4.41 -15.99 10.53
C VAL A 41 3.26 -15.76 9.54
N GLY A 42 3.60 -15.62 8.26
CA GLY A 42 2.66 -15.21 7.22
C GLY A 42 2.38 -16.31 6.22
N ALA A 43 1.10 -16.62 6.00
CA ALA A 43 0.68 -17.57 4.98
C ALA A 43 -0.19 -16.88 3.92
N ARG A 44 0.29 -16.91 2.67
CA ARG A 44 -0.36 -16.27 1.52
C ARG A 44 -1.59 -17.03 1.01
N GLY A 45 -2.49 -16.32 0.34
CA GLY A 45 -3.62 -16.92 -0.37
C GLY A 45 -3.23 -17.54 -1.72
N SER A 46 -4.15 -18.32 -2.30
CA SER A 46 -3.92 -19.03 -3.58
C SER A 46 -3.70 -18.13 -4.81
N THR A 47 -4.12 -16.88 -4.71
CA THR A 47 -3.98 -15.87 -5.77
C THR A 47 -2.93 -14.82 -5.44
N ASP A 48 -2.30 -14.88 -4.26
CA ASP A 48 -1.33 -13.88 -3.84
C ASP A 48 0.02 -14.14 -4.53
N PRO A 49 0.59 -13.12 -5.22
CA PRO A 49 1.91 -13.25 -5.81
C PRO A 49 2.96 -13.39 -4.70
N VAL A 50 4.02 -14.16 -4.97
CA VAL A 50 5.22 -14.14 -4.13
C VAL A 50 6.11 -13.03 -4.65
N THR A 51 6.33 -12.01 -3.83
CA THR A 51 7.20 -10.87 -4.18
C THR A 51 8.13 -10.58 -3.02
N THR A 52 9.23 -9.89 -3.31
CA THR A 52 10.06 -9.29 -2.25
C THR A 52 9.29 -8.22 -1.49
N THR A 53 8.39 -7.49 -2.16
CA THR A 53 7.56 -6.42 -1.59
C THR A 53 6.66 -6.92 -0.47
N ASN A 54 6.08 -8.12 -0.60
CA ASN A 54 5.22 -8.70 0.44
C ASN A 54 5.93 -9.71 1.36
N ARG A 55 7.27 -9.65 1.41
CA ARG A 55 8.13 -10.57 2.19
C ARG A 55 7.84 -12.06 1.93
N GLY A 56 7.22 -12.40 0.78
CA GLY A 56 6.74 -13.73 0.44
C GLY A 56 5.48 -14.21 1.19
N MET A 57 4.89 -13.39 2.07
CA MET A 57 3.77 -13.72 2.94
C MET A 57 2.40 -13.50 2.28
N GLY A 58 2.34 -12.83 1.13
CA GLY A 58 1.08 -12.41 0.48
C GLY A 58 0.59 -11.05 1.00
N THR A 59 -0.18 -10.34 0.19
CA THR A 59 -0.51 -8.91 0.41
C THR A 59 -1.17 -8.64 1.75
N ASN A 60 -2.16 -9.46 2.15
CA ASN A 60 -2.91 -9.22 3.40
C ASN A 60 -2.11 -9.62 4.65
N ALA A 61 -1.40 -10.75 4.62
CA ALA A 61 -0.55 -11.16 5.74
C ALA A 61 0.64 -10.22 5.93
N ASP A 62 1.21 -9.74 4.83
CA ASP A 62 2.28 -8.74 4.85
C ASP A 62 1.80 -7.38 5.36
N TYR A 63 0.64 -6.89 4.89
CA TYR A 63 0.04 -5.66 5.40
C TYR A 63 -0.20 -5.71 6.91
N PHE A 64 -0.67 -6.86 7.42
CA PHE A 64 -0.78 -7.07 8.86
C PHE A 64 0.58 -7.05 9.56
N ALA A 65 1.57 -7.78 9.04
CA ALA A 65 2.89 -7.86 9.63
C ALA A 65 3.57 -6.49 9.70
N ASP A 66 3.46 -5.71 8.63
CA ASP A 66 3.96 -4.33 8.52
C ASP A 66 3.22 -3.39 9.50
N SER A 67 1.89 -3.51 9.61
CA SER A 67 1.11 -2.75 10.58
C SER A 67 1.46 -3.09 12.03
N LEU A 68 1.65 -4.37 12.34
CA LEU A 68 2.04 -4.82 13.69
C LEU A 68 3.43 -4.33 14.06
N GLU A 69 4.38 -4.44 13.14
CA GLU A 69 5.75 -3.94 13.32
C GLU A 69 5.73 -2.43 13.63
N ARG A 70 4.97 -1.64 12.88
CA ARG A 70 4.79 -0.20 13.16
C ARG A 70 4.23 0.08 14.55
N GLU A 71 3.17 -0.61 14.94
CA GLU A 71 2.54 -0.41 16.25
C GLU A 71 3.47 -0.81 17.40
N LEU A 72 4.27 -1.88 17.23
CA LEU A 72 5.29 -2.27 18.20
C LEU A 72 6.43 -1.24 18.28
N THR A 73 6.90 -0.73 17.15
CA THR A 73 7.93 0.32 17.11
C THR A 73 7.43 1.61 17.74
N ALA A 74 6.20 2.04 17.43
CA ALA A 74 5.60 3.23 18.02
C ALA A 74 5.48 3.12 19.54
N ARG A 75 5.20 1.92 20.05
CA ARG A 75 4.99 1.68 21.47
C ARG A 75 6.28 1.47 22.27
N TYR A 76 7.30 0.88 21.66
CA TYR A 76 8.51 0.45 22.36
C TYR A 76 9.82 1.06 21.82
N GLY A 77 9.77 2.00 20.88
CA GLY A 77 10.92 2.81 20.44
C GLY A 77 12.10 2.00 19.87
N GLY A 78 11.84 0.81 19.32
CA GLY A 78 12.86 -0.11 18.79
C GLY A 78 13.40 -1.14 19.77
N ALA A 79 12.83 -1.27 20.97
CA ALA A 79 13.27 -2.25 21.97
C ALA A 79 12.97 -3.73 21.61
N LEU A 80 12.25 -3.98 20.52
CA LEU A 80 11.90 -5.33 20.04
C LEU A 80 12.46 -5.54 18.63
N VAL A 81 13.12 -6.67 18.43
CA VAL A 81 13.52 -7.17 17.11
C VAL A 81 12.36 -7.98 16.53
N VAL A 82 11.74 -7.46 15.48
CA VAL A 82 10.64 -8.12 14.76
C VAL A 82 11.17 -8.78 13.49
N GLN A 83 10.84 -10.05 13.29
CA GLN A 83 11.19 -10.78 12.07
C GLN A 83 9.94 -11.33 11.39
N SER A 84 9.89 -11.23 10.07
CA SER A 84 8.87 -11.87 9.25
C SER A 84 9.32 -13.24 8.75
N LEU A 85 8.42 -14.22 8.80
CA LEU A 85 8.62 -15.59 8.34
C LEU A 85 7.48 -15.98 7.39
N ALA A 86 7.74 -16.05 6.10
CA ALA A 86 6.78 -16.52 5.12
C ALA A 86 6.70 -18.05 5.11
N VAL A 87 5.49 -18.60 5.23
CA VAL A 87 5.27 -20.05 5.11
C VAL A 87 5.57 -20.49 3.69
N ALA A 88 6.68 -21.22 3.51
CA ALA A 88 7.04 -21.88 2.25
C ALA A 88 5.98 -22.90 1.80
N HIS A 89 5.05 -22.47 0.95
CA HIS A 89 4.07 -23.35 0.31
C HIS A 89 3.65 -22.84 -1.08
N SER A 90 3.12 -23.76 -1.87
CA SER A 90 2.60 -23.52 -3.22
C SER A 90 1.08 -23.72 -3.21
N PRO A 91 0.30 -22.69 -2.80
CA PRO A 91 -1.13 -22.84 -2.68
C PRO A 91 -1.74 -23.11 -4.05
N THR A 92 -2.58 -24.14 -4.14
CA THR A 92 -3.29 -24.47 -5.37
C THR A 92 -4.30 -23.37 -5.66
N SER A 93 -4.33 -22.86 -6.90
CA SER A 93 -5.31 -21.86 -7.34
C SER A 93 -6.74 -22.30 -7.02
N ILE A 94 -7.54 -21.35 -6.51
CA ILE A 94 -8.99 -21.54 -6.31
C ILE A 94 -9.71 -21.97 -7.60
N GLY A 95 -9.13 -21.70 -8.77
CA GLY A 95 -9.65 -22.17 -10.07
C GLY A 95 -9.78 -23.70 -10.16
N VAL A 96 -9.01 -24.46 -9.38
CA VAL A 96 -9.15 -25.93 -9.29
C VAL A 96 -10.50 -26.33 -8.69
N LEU A 97 -11.13 -25.50 -7.85
CA LEU A 97 -12.48 -25.73 -7.35
C LEU A 97 -13.58 -25.35 -8.37
N THR A 98 -13.24 -24.84 -9.55
CA THR A 98 -14.24 -24.56 -10.58
C THR A 98 -14.60 -25.86 -11.30
N PRO A 99 -15.86 -26.35 -11.22
CA PRO A 99 -16.25 -27.55 -11.93
C PRO A 99 -16.21 -27.30 -13.45
N SER A 100 -15.70 -28.26 -14.20
CA SER A 100 -15.76 -28.28 -15.66
C SER A 100 -17.22 -28.30 -16.15
N ARG A 101 -17.44 -27.91 -17.42
CA ARG A 101 -18.78 -28.00 -18.04
C ARG A 101 -19.38 -29.41 -17.98
N SER A 102 -18.54 -30.43 -18.11
CA SER A 102 -18.93 -31.84 -17.97
C SER A 102 -19.36 -32.19 -16.55
N GLU A 103 -18.68 -31.65 -15.52
CA GLU A 103 -19.02 -31.89 -14.12
C GLU A 103 -20.32 -31.17 -13.75
N LEU A 104 -20.50 -29.93 -14.18
CA LEU A 104 -21.76 -29.19 -14.02
C LEU A 104 -22.93 -29.94 -14.67
N SER A 105 -22.73 -30.49 -15.87
CA SER A 105 -23.75 -31.28 -16.58
C SER A 105 -24.10 -32.58 -15.84
N ALA A 106 -23.12 -33.20 -15.18
CA ALA A 106 -23.34 -34.42 -14.40
C ALA A 106 -23.96 -34.14 -13.02
N LEU A 107 -23.68 -32.98 -12.41
CA LEU A 107 -24.30 -32.53 -11.15
C LEU A 107 -25.77 -32.13 -11.33
N ALA A 108 -26.12 -31.58 -12.50
CA ALA A 108 -27.49 -31.22 -12.85
C ALA A 108 -28.40 -32.44 -13.05
N ASP A 109 -27.84 -33.59 -13.43
CA ASP A 109 -28.57 -34.84 -13.66
C ASP A 109 -28.76 -35.64 -12.35
N PRO A 110 -30.01 -35.82 -11.86
CA PRO A 110 -30.27 -36.56 -10.62
C PRO A 110 -29.69 -37.97 -10.60
N ALA A 111 -29.60 -38.66 -11.75
CA ALA A 111 -29.09 -40.02 -11.83
C ALA A 111 -27.54 -40.09 -11.77
N ARG A 112 -26.85 -38.99 -12.04
CA ARG A 112 -25.37 -38.91 -12.05
C ARG A 112 -24.78 -38.04 -10.94
N ARG A 113 -25.63 -37.32 -10.20
CA ARG A 113 -25.24 -36.33 -9.21
C ARG A 113 -24.30 -36.88 -8.14
N ASP A 114 -24.62 -38.03 -7.55
CA ASP A 114 -23.82 -38.58 -6.45
C ASP A 114 -22.42 -38.99 -6.92
N ALA A 115 -22.32 -39.66 -8.06
CA ALA A 115 -21.05 -40.01 -8.68
C ALA A 115 -20.27 -38.79 -9.21
N ALA A 116 -20.96 -37.71 -9.59
CA ALA A 116 -20.33 -36.44 -9.98
C ALA A 116 -19.77 -35.70 -8.76
N MET A 117 -20.52 -35.66 -7.65
CA MET A 117 -20.05 -35.11 -6.38
C MET A 117 -18.85 -35.88 -5.84
N GLU A 118 -18.86 -37.21 -5.94
CA GLU A 118 -17.73 -38.03 -5.48
C GLU A 118 -16.47 -37.80 -6.32
N ARG A 119 -16.61 -37.63 -7.64
CA ARG A 119 -15.48 -37.26 -8.51
C ARG A 119 -14.95 -35.86 -8.22
N TYR A 120 -15.84 -34.90 -8.02
CA TYR A 120 -15.43 -33.53 -7.65
C TYR A 120 -14.70 -33.51 -6.29
N ARG A 121 -15.14 -34.32 -5.32
CA ARG A 121 -14.47 -34.49 -4.03
C ARG A 121 -13.08 -35.12 -4.17
N THR A 122 -12.98 -36.25 -4.88
CA THR A 122 -11.73 -37.03 -5.01
C THR A 122 -10.72 -36.42 -5.97
N GLY A 123 -11.14 -35.54 -6.88
CA GLY A 123 -10.29 -34.80 -7.81
C GLY A 123 -9.98 -33.37 -7.34
N ASN A 124 -10.91 -32.45 -7.56
CA ASN A 124 -10.75 -31.01 -7.39
C ASN A 124 -10.49 -30.65 -5.92
N LEU A 125 -11.40 -31.08 -5.04
CA LEU A 125 -11.36 -30.74 -3.63
C LEU A 125 -10.16 -31.41 -2.94
N ALA A 126 -9.87 -32.68 -3.24
CA ALA A 126 -8.69 -33.37 -2.74
C ALA A 126 -7.38 -32.68 -3.15
N THR A 127 -7.30 -32.14 -4.36
CA THR A 127 -6.11 -31.40 -4.84
C THR A 127 -5.93 -30.09 -4.08
N TYR A 128 -7.01 -29.34 -3.91
CA TYR A 128 -7.00 -28.10 -3.12
C TYR A 128 -6.65 -28.36 -1.65
N THR A 129 -7.26 -29.36 -1.03
CA THR A 129 -6.98 -29.75 0.36
C THR A 129 -5.54 -30.18 0.56
N ARG A 130 -4.96 -30.93 -0.40
CA ARG A 130 -3.55 -31.35 -0.30
C ARG A 130 -2.57 -30.18 -0.24
N SER A 131 -2.81 -29.07 -0.95
CA SER A 131 -1.92 -27.90 -0.85
C SER A 131 -2.07 -27.16 0.48
N VAL A 132 -3.27 -27.14 1.06
CA VAL A 132 -3.47 -26.65 2.43
C VAL A 132 -2.69 -27.52 3.41
N ASP A 133 -2.82 -28.83 3.34
CA ASP A 133 -2.14 -29.76 4.26
C ASP A 133 -0.61 -29.68 4.15
N GLN A 134 -0.08 -29.52 2.94
CA GLN A 134 1.35 -29.24 2.72
C GLN A 134 1.79 -27.92 3.38
N GLY A 135 0.96 -26.87 3.27
CA GLY A 135 1.20 -25.61 3.95
C GLY A 135 1.19 -25.76 5.48
N VAL A 136 0.26 -26.54 6.03
CA VAL A 136 0.18 -26.83 7.47
C VAL A 136 1.48 -27.47 7.97
N VAL A 137 1.95 -28.52 7.27
CA VAL A 137 3.22 -29.19 7.61
C VAL A 137 4.38 -28.20 7.58
N SER A 138 4.48 -27.42 6.50
CA SER A 138 5.55 -26.44 6.32
C SER A 138 5.56 -25.35 7.41
N ALA A 139 4.39 -24.84 7.80
CA ALA A 139 4.26 -23.87 8.88
C ALA A 139 4.72 -24.45 10.22
N VAL A 140 4.26 -25.65 10.58
CA VAL A 140 4.64 -26.32 11.83
C VAL A 140 6.14 -26.62 11.88
N GLU A 141 6.73 -27.09 10.78
CA GLU A 141 8.17 -27.38 10.68
C GLU A 141 9.01 -26.11 10.83
N GLN A 142 8.68 -25.04 10.12
CA GLN A 142 9.40 -23.76 10.19
C GLN A 142 9.31 -23.13 11.59
N MET A 143 8.12 -23.10 12.18
CA MET A 143 7.91 -22.60 13.55
C MET A 143 8.68 -23.45 14.57
N SER A 144 8.63 -24.78 14.45
CA SER A 144 9.37 -25.69 15.34
C SER A 144 10.89 -25.49 15.23
N ALA A 145 11.40 -25.36 14.00
CA ALA A 145 12.82 -25.14 13.75
C ALA A 145 13.30 -23.80 14.31
N LEU A 146 12.50 -22.74 14.17
CA LEU A 146 12.83 -21.44 14.73
C LEU A 146 12.74 -21.44 16.26
N HIS A 147 11.70 -22.03 16.84
CA HIS A 147 11.55 -22.14 18.29
C HIS A 147 12.67 -22.96 18.95
N ALA A 148 13.17 -24.00 18.28
CA ALA A 148 14.32 -24.75 18.76
C ALA A 148 15.61 -23.91 18.85
N ARG A 149 15.75 -22.90 17.99
CA ARG A 149 16.90 -21.97 18.00
C ARG A 149 16.66 -20.75 18.89
N CYS A 150 15.44 -20.23 18.90
CA CYS A 150 15.02 -19.02 19.58
C CYS A 150 13.82 -19.32 20.48
N ALA A 151 14.06 -20.06 21.57
CA ALA A 151 13.01 -20.52 22.48
C ALA A 151 12.25 -19.39 23.20
N GLY A 152 12.83 -18.18 23.21
CA GLY A 152 12.25 -16.96 23.78
C GLY A 152 11.34 -16.17 22.83
N ALA A 153 11.42 -16.41 21.51
CA ALA A 153 10.66 -15.64 20.52
C ALA A 153 9.16 -15.87 20.67
N SER A 154 8.39 -14.79 20.59
CA SER A 154 6.93 -14.82 20.52
C SER A 154 6.48 -14.89 19.06
N PHE A 155 5.47 -15.69 18.76
CA PHE A 155 4.94 -15.86 17.41
C PHE A 155 3.59 -15.15 17.26
N VAL A 156 3.43 -14.40 16.17
CA VAL A 156 2.14 -13.88 15.73
C VAL A 156 1.85 -14.44 14.35
N LEU A 157 0.71 -15.10 14.18
CA LEU A 157 0.37 -15.80 12.94
C LEU A 157 -0.63 -14.96 12.14
N ALA A 158 -0.45 -14.85 10.83
CA ALA A 158 -1.38 -14.14 9.95
C ALA A 158 -1.53 -14.86 8.60
N GLY A 159 -2.76 -15.23 8.28
CA GLY A 159 -3.07 -15.99 7.07
C GLY A 159 -4.24 -15.38 6.33
N TYR A 160 -4.22 -15.45 4.99
CA TYR A 160 -5.31 -14.98 4.15
C TYR A 160 -5.83 -16.08 3.21
N SER A 161 -7.14 -16.28 3.16
CA SER A 161 -7.81 -17.24 2.29
C SER A 161 -7.26 -18.66 2.52
N GLN A 162 -6.61 -19.27 1.52
CA GLN A 162 -5.92 -20.55 1.70
C GLN A 162 -4.84 -20.52 2.77
N GLY A 163 -4.14 -19.39 2.93
CA GLY A 163 -3.16 -19.21 4.00
C GLY A 163 -3.78 -19.15 5.40
N ALA A 164 -5.03 -18.67 5.52
CA ALA A 164 -5.76 -18.75 6.79
C ALA A 164 -6.06 -20.20 7.16
N MET A 165 -6.50 -21.03 6.19
CA MET A 165 -6.68 -22.47 6.41
C MET A 165 -5.38 -23.18 6.80
N VAL A 166 -4.24 -22.76 6.22
CA VAL A 166 -2.92 -23.27 6.60
C VAL A 166 -2.60 -22.98 8.07
N LEU A 167 -2.80 -21.75 8.54
CA LEU A 167 -2.47 -21.39 9.92
C LEU A 167 -3.52 -21.91 10.93
N HIS A 168 -4.79 -21.98 10.52
CA HIS A 168 -5.83 -22.70 11.26
C HIS A 168 -5.39 -24.15 11.50
N GLY A 169 -5.06 -24.88 10.43
CA GLY A 169 -4.61 -26.27 10.51
C GLY A 169 -3.32 -26.43 11.30
N ALA A 170 -2.39 -25.47 11.21
CA ALA A 170 -1.16 -25.48 12.00
C ALA A 170 -1.43 -25.39 13.50
N LEU A 171 -2.34 -24.51 13.96
CA LEU A 171 -2.74 -24.43 15.37
C LEU A 171 -3.37 -25.75 15.86
N ALA A 172 -4.27 -26.31 15.06
CA ALA A 172 -4.89 -27.60 15.36
C ALA A 172 -3.83 -28.71 15.47
N ARG A 173 -2.87 -28.74 14.54
CA ARG A 173 -1.81 -29.74 14.50
C ARG A 173 -0.83 -29.61 15.67
N LEU A 174 -0.43 -28.39 16.04
CA LEU A 174 0.42 -28.15 17.22
C LEU A 174 -0.24 -28.64 18.50
N THR A 175 -1.56 -28.51 18.60
CA THR A 175 -2.35 -29.02 19.72
C THR A 175 -2.35 -30.56 19.74
N ASP A 176 -2.63 -31.20 18.61
CA ASP A 176 -2.67 -32.67 18.49
C ASP A 176 -1.32 -33.31 18.75
N ASP A 177 -0.24 -32.70 18.27
CA ASP A 177 1.13 -33.18 18.44
C ASP A 177 1.69 -32.90 19.85
N GLY A 178 0.88 -32.33 20.75
CA GLY A 178 1.28 -32.04 22.13
C GLY A 178 2.40 -31.00 22.25
N ARG A 179 2.52 -30.09 21.28
CA ARG A 179 3.60 -29.06 21.21
C ARG A 179 3.32 -27.86 22.11
N ALA A 180 2.96 -28.11 23.38
CA ALA A 180 2.50 -27.08 24.33
C ALA A 180 3.50 -25.93 24.53
N GLY A 181 4.82 -26.20 24.49
CA GLY A 181 5.85 -25.16 24.63
C GLY A 181 5.86 -24.17 23.46
N LEU A 182 5.70 -24.64 22.22
CA LEU A 182 5.59 -23.79 21.04
C LEU A 182 4.24 -23.07 21.01
N LEU A 183 3.14 -23.77 21.32
CA LEU A 183 1.81 -23.18 21.37
C LEU A 183 1.74 -22.03 22.40
N ALA A 184 2.41 -22.16 23.54
CA ALA A 184 2.51 -21.11 24.56
C ALA A 184 3.29 -19.87 24.11
N ARG A 185 4.09 -19.97 23.04
CA ARG A 185 4.79 -18.83 22.42
C ARG A 185 3.94 -18.13 21.36
N VAL A 186 2.81 -18.69 20.95
CA VAL A 186 1.91 -18.01 20.02
C VAL A 186 1.13 -16.95 20.79
N ALA A 187 1.44 -15.68 20.56
CA ALA A 187 0.81 -14.54 21.21
C ALA A 187 -0.58 -14.25 20.63
N ALA A 188 -0.75 -14.39 19.31
CA ALA A 188 -2.03 -14.24 18.62
C ALA A 188 -2.00 -14.86 17.22
N THR A 189 -3.18 -15.18 16.69
CA THR A 189 -3.38 -15.61 15.30
C THR A 189 -4.48 -14.79 14.64
N VAL A 190 -4.26 -14.38 13.39
CA VAL A 190 -5.16 -13.57 12.57
C VAL A 190 -5.51 -14.37 11.32
N LEU A 191 -6.76 -14.82 11.23
CA LEU A 191 -7.27 -15.63 10.13
C LEU A 191 -8.19 -14.76 9.27
N VAL A 192 -7.71 -14.36 8.09
CA VAL A 192 -8.47 -13.51 7.16
C VAL A 192 -9.13 -14.37 6.10
N ALA A 193 -10.45 -14.24 5.95
CA ALA A 193 -11.22 -15.00 4.98
C ALA A 193 -11.00 -16.52 5.09
N ASP A 194 -11.06 -17.05 6.32
CA ASP A 194 -10.77 -18.46 6.61
C ASP A 194 -11.79 -19.43 6.01
N GLY A 195 -11.31 -20.29 5.10
CA GLY A 195 -12.10 -21.35 4.48
C GLY A 195 -12.45 -22.52 5.40
N ASP A 196 -11.79 -22.61 6.57
CA ASP A 196 -12.07 -23.63 7.59
C ASP A 196 -13.01 -23.13 8.69
N ARG A 197 -13.41 -21.86 8.66
CA ARG A 197 -14.33 -21.30 9.64
C ARG A 197 -15.55 -22.19 9.86
N VAL A 198 -15.84 -22.50 11.11
CA VAL A 198 -17.06 -23.22 11.52
C VAL A 198 -18.12 -22.25 12.02
N ALA A 199 -19.39 -22.68 11.99
CA ALA A 199 -20.48 -21.91 12.57
C ALA A 199 -20.27 -21.82 14.08
N GLN A 200 -20.42 -20.62 14.64
CA GLN A 200 -20.13 -20.35 16.05
C GLN A 200 -18.70 -20.69 16.47
N THR A 201 -17.71 -20.34 15.62
CA THR A 201 -16.29 -20.50 15.96
C THR A 201 -15.94 -19.93 17.34
N ALA A 202 -15.03 -20.61 18.04
CA ALA A 202 -14.40 -20.18 19.28
C ALA A 202 -13.43 -19.00 19.06
N ALA A 203 -13.04 -18.72 17.81
CA ALA A 203 -12.28 -17.52 17.47
C ALA A 203 -13.07 -16.25 17.76
N THR A 204 -12.35 -15.19 18.10
CA THR A 204 -12.91 -13.86 18.26
C THR A 204 -13.24 -13.29 16.89
N ARG A 205 -14.54 -13.24 16.56
CA ARG A 205 -15.03 -12.79 15.27
C ARG A 205 -14.85 -11.28 15.09
N ARG A 206 -14.40 -10.89 13.90
CA ARG A 206 -14.30 -9.50 13.40
C ARG A 206 -14.87 -9.44 11.97
N GLY A 207 -15.35 -8.27 11.58
CA GLY A 207 -16.01 -8.05 10.28
C GLY A 207 -17.53 -8.19 10.33
N THR A 208 -18.14 -8.33 9.16
CA THR A 208 -19.60 -8.22 8.98
C THR A 208 -20.30 -9.57 8.79
N ALA A 209 -19.56 -10.67 8.65
CA ALA A 209 -20.15 -11.99 8.45
C ALA A 209 -20.93 -12.47 9.69
N PRO A 210 -22.08 -13.15 9.52
CA PRO A 210 -22.87 -13.62 10.63
C PRO A 210 -22.17 -14.70 11.44
N ALA A 211 -22.62 -14.88 12.68
CA ALA A 211 -22.14 -15.89 13.60
C ALA A 211 -22.23 -17.33 13.06
N ALA A 212 -23.23 -17.58 12.20
CA ALA A 212 -23.48 -18.86 11.56
C ALA A 212 -22.71 -19.05 10.23
N ALA A 213 -21.95 -18.04 9.78
CA ALA A 213 -21.13 -18.14 8.57
C ALA A 213 -20.11 -19.30 8.70
N GLN A 214 -19.94 -20.04 7.60
CA GLN A 214 -18.99 -21.14 7.50
C GLN A 214 -18.09 -20.94 6.29
N GLY A 215 -16.86 -21.41 6.41
CA GLY A 215 -15.92 -21.39 5.31
C GLY A 215 -16.22 -22.43 4.23
N VAL A 216 -15.71 -22.18 3.03
CA VAL A 216 -15.91 -23.01 1.83
C VAL A 216 -15.45 -24.45 2.03
N ARG A 217 -14.33 -24.69 2.74
CA ARG A 217 -13.82 -26.04 2.97
C ARG A 217 -14.68 -26.77 4.01
N THR A 218 -15.07 -26.08 5.09
CA THR A 218 -16.01 -26.60 6.10
C THR A 218 -17.39 -26.93 5.53
N ALA A 219 -17.89 -26.14 4.58
CA ALA A 219 -19.18 -26.40 3.95
C ALA A 219 -19.14 -27.55 2.94
N LEU A 220 -18.01 -27.74 2.25
CA LEU A 220 -17.86 -28.77 1.19
C LEU A 220 -17.33 -30.11 1.70
N LEU A 221 -16.64 -30.13 2.84
CA LEU A 221 -16.09 -31.33 3.47
C LEU A 221 -16.72 -31.55 4.86
N PRO A 222 -17.26 -32.75 5.15
CA PRO A 222 -17.72 -33.07 6.49
C PRO A 222 -16.54 -33.13 7.48
N GLY A 223 -16.77 -32.69 8.72
CA GLY A 223 -15.78 -32.79 9.79
C GLY A 223 -14.94 -31.53 10.04
N GLY A 224 -15.42 -30.36 9.60
CA GLY A 224 -14.78 -29.07 9.90
C GLY A 224 -14.43 -28.94 11.38
N ARG A 225 -13.14 -28.72 11.67
CA ARG A 225 -12.59 -28.54 13.01
C ARG A 225 -12.47 -27.05 13.26
N ASP A 226 -12.77 -26.64 14.48
CA ASP A 226 -12.57 -25.27 14.92
C ASP A 226 -11.16 -25.05 15.49
N VAL A 227 -10.72 -23.80 15.51
CA VAL A 227 -9.57 -23.40 16.33
C VAL A 227 -9.92 -23.45 17.81
N ALA A 228 -8.91 -23.63 18.67
CA ALA A 228 -9.09 -23.47 20.11
C ALA A 228 -9.20 -21.98 20.48
N ALA A 229 -9.85 -21.68 21.61
CA ALA A 229 -9.97 -20.32 22.13
C ALA A 229 -8.63 -19.72 22.62
N ALA A 230 -7.64 -20.57 22.91
CA ALA A 230 -6.30 -20.18 23.31
C ALA A 230 -5.26 -20.92 22.44
N PRO A 231 -4.24 -20.22 21.89
CA PRO A 231 -3.94 -18.79 22.00
C PRO A 231 -5.03 -17.90 21.35
N PRO A 232 -5.04 -16.57 21.60
CA PRO A 232 -6.03 -15.67 21.00
C PRO A 232 -6.06 -15.81 19.47
N VAL A 233 -7.23 -16.16 18.92
CA VAL A 233 -7.45 -16.21 17.47
C VAL A 233 -8.49 -15.16 17.08
N LEU A 234 -8.12 -14.27 16.17
CA LEU A 234 -9.00 -13.31 15.51
C LEU A 234 -9.41 -13.88 14.16
N ASP A 235 -10.72 -14.05 13.95
CA ASP A 235 -11.29 -14.53 12.68
C ASP A 235 -12.00 -13.37 11.97
N LEU A 236 -11.39 -12.91 10.87
CA LEU A 236 -11.79 -11.73 10.12
C LEU A 236 -12.55 -12.19 8.88
N CYS A 237 -13.86 -11.98 8.88
CA CYS A 237 -14.72 -12.40 7.79
C CYS A 237 -15.75 -11.33 7.42
N LEU A 238 -15.78 -10.97 6.14
CA LEU A 238 -16.78 -10.06 5.58
C LEU A 238 -18.00 -10.86 5.10
N ALA A 239 -19.19 -10.28 5.29
CA ALA A 239 -20.42 -10.86 4.80
C ALA A 239 -20.35 -11.09 3.28
N ARG A 240 -20.80 -12.26 2.83
CA ARG A 240 -20.78 -12.71 1.42
C ARG A 240 -19.39 -12.97 0.83
N ASP A 241 -18.34 -13.00 1.64
CA ASP A 241 -17.04 -13.48 1.18
C ASP A 241 -17.13 -14.97 0.81
N LEU A 242 -16.71 -15.33 -0.40
CA LEU A 242 -16.82 -16.70 -0.91
C LEU A 242 -15.98 -17.71 -0.14
N ALA A 243 -14.97 -17.29 0.61
CA ALA A 243 -14.10 -18.18 1.35
C ALA A 243 -14.64 -18.44 2.76
N CYS A 244 -15.10 -17.43 3.51
CA CYS A 244 -15.43 -17.57 4.93
C CYS A 244 -16.93 -17.41 5.28
N ASP A 245 -17.76 -16.93 4.35
CA ASP A 245 -19.23 -16.87 4.47
C ASP A 245 -19.87 -17.60 3.29
N PHE A 246 -19.45 -18.86 3.10
CA PHE A 246 -19.86 -19.69 1.99
C PHE A 246 -21.26 -20.27 2.20
N ASP A 247 -22.17 -19.97 1.27
CA ASP A 247 -23.53 -20.50 1.24
C ASP A 247 -23.76 -21.25 -0.10
N PRO A 248 -23.78 -22.59 -0.10
CA PRO A 248 -23.99 -23.38 -1.32
C PRO A 248 -25.40 -23.20 -1.89
N VAL A 249 -26.38 -22.86 -1.05
CA VAL A 249 -27.77 -22.65 -1.46
C VAL A 249 -27.90 -21.34 -2.24
N ARG A 250 -27.20 -20.27 -1.84
CA ARG A 250 -27.12 -19.01 -2.63
C ARG A 250 -26.45 -19.19 -4.00
N LEU A 251 -25.46 -20.08 -4.09
CA LEU A 251 -24.79 -20.39 -5.35
C LEU A 251 -25.62 -21.28 -6.28
N LEU A 252 -26.57 -22.06 -5.74
CA LEU A 252 -27.37 -23.07 -6.47
C LEU A 252 -28.86 -22.69 -6.66
N GLN A 253 -29.40 -21.69 -5.95
CA GLN A 253 -30.85 -21.36 -5.92
C GLN A 253 -31.44 -20.76 -7.21
N ARG A 254 -30.69 -20.66 -8.32
CA ARG A 254 -31.22 -20.15 -9.61
C ARG A 254 -30.96 -21.06 -10.80
N GLY A 255 -30.94 -22.38 -10.61
CA GLY A 255 -30.94 -23.33 -11.73
C GLY A 255 -29.70 -23.22 -12.62
N VAL A 256 -28.65 -23.98 -12.26
CA VAL A 256 -27.46 -24.26 -13.10
C VAL A 256 -26.61 -23.06 -13.52
N SER A 257 -26.81 -21.87 -12.99
CA SER A 257 -25.82 -20.80 -13.04
C SER A 257 -26.01 -19.88 -11.82
N PRO A 258 -25.02 -19.77 -10.91
CA PRO A 258 -24.97 -18.61 -10.03
C PRO A 258 -25.17 -17.37 -10.91
N SER A 259 -25.98 -16.39 -10.47
CA SER A 259 -26.03 -15.14 -11.22
C SER A 259 -24.58 -14.65 -11.27
N LEU A 260 -24.04 -14.48 -12.48
CA LEU A 260 -22.64 -14.11 -12.68
C LEU A 260 -22.26 -12.91 -11.80
N SER A 261 -23.24 -12.04 -11.54
CA SER A 261 -23.21 -10.89 -10.63
C SER A 261 -22.95 -11.24 -9.16
N ALA A 262 -23.60 -12.26 -8.58
CA ALA A 262 -23.40 -12.64 -7.18
C ALA A 262 -22.02 -13.27 -6.95
N LEU A 263 -21.53 -14.07 -7.90
CA LEU A 263 -20.15 -14.58 -7.87
C LEU A 263 -19.12 -13.47 -8.06
N LYS A 264 -19.38 -12.53 -8.97
CA LYS A 264 -18.51 -11.35 -9.15
C LYS A 264 -18.47 -10.50 -7.89
N GLU A 265 -19.59 -10.32 -7.20
CA GLU A 265 -19.66 -9.62 -5.93
C GLU A 265 -18.84 -10.33 -4.85
N ALA A 266 -19.11 -11.62 -4.62
CA ALA A 266 -18.40 -12.41 -3.61
C ALA A 266 -16.89 -12.49 -3.91
N SER A 267 -16.51 -12.60 -5.19
CA SER A 267 -15.11 -12.55 -5.62
C SER A 267 -14.48 -11.18 -5.39
N ARG A 268 -15.22 -10.09 -5.63
CA ARG A 268 -14.73 -8.72 -5.37
C ARG A 268 -14.52 -8.47 -3.88
N ILE A 269 -15.43 -8.97 -3.03
CA ILE A 269 -15.30 -8.90 -1.57
C ILE A 269 -14.06 -9.66 -1.13
N HIS A 270 -13.89 -10.89 -1.62
CA HIS A 270 -12.75 -11.73 -1.28
C HIS A 270 -11.42 -11.08 -1.68
N THR A 271 -11.25 -10.72 -2.95
CA THR A 271 -10.00 -10.14 -3.47
C THR A 271 -9.85 -8.64 -3.25
N GLY A 272 -10.80 -8.01 -2.55
CA GLY A 272 -10.84 -6.57 -2.34
C GLY A 272 -9.98 -6.10 -1.16
N THR A 273 -9.93 -4.79 -0.95
CA THR A 273 -9.20 -4.17 0.17
C THR A 273 -9.99 -4.13 1.49
N GLY A 274 -11.20 -4.71 1.53
CA GLY A 274 -12.13 -4.59 2.66
C GLY A 274 -11.63 -5.16 3.99
N TYR A 275 -10.58 -6.00 3.98
CA TYR A 275 -9.96 -6.54 5.19
C TYR A 275 -8.92 -5.63 5.85
N ARG A 276 -8.43 -4.58 5.16
CA ARG A 276 -7.31 -3.75 5.65
C ARG A 276 -7.60 -3.10 7.00
N SER A 277 -8.79 -2.54 7.19
CA SER A 277 -9.18 -1.90 8.45
C SER A 277 -9.21 -2.88 9.62
N LEU A 278 -9.76 -4.08 9.40
CA LEU A 278 -9.81 -5.14 10.39
C LEU A 278 -8.40 -5.65 10.72
N LEU A 279 -7.51 -5.71 9.73
CA LEU A 279 -6.10 -6.08 9.92
C LEU A 279 -5.33 -5.04 10.74
N LEU A 280 -5.52 -3.75 10.45
CA LEU A 280 -4.90 -2.66 11.23
C LEU A 280 -5.43 -2.64 12.67
N GLN A 281 -6.73 -2.86 12.86
CA GLN A 281 -7.33 -2.97 14.19
C GLN A 281 -6.75 -4.17 14.96
N ALA A 282 -6.61 -5.32 14.30
CA ALA A 282 -5.98 -6.50 14.88
C ALA A 282 -4.52 -6.23 15.26
N ALA A 283 -3.75 -5.54 14.42
CA ALA A 283 -2.37 -5.18 14.69
C ALA A 283 -2.25 -4.30 15.95
N ARG A 284 -3.10 -3.28 16.08
CA ARG A 284 -3.19 -2.41 17.28
C ARG A 284 -3.52 -3.19 18.54
N GLU A 285 -4.54 -4.05 18.47
CA GLU A 285 -4.98 -4.89 19.59
C GLU A 285 -3.84 -5.83 20.04
N ILE A 286 -3.15 -6.44 19.09
CA ILE A 286 -2.06 -7.39 19.35
C ILE A 286 -0.82 -6.67 19.88
N ALA A 287 -0.42 -5.54 19.30
CA ALA A 287 0.69 -4.72 19.80
C ALA A 287 0.44 -4.19 21.23
N ALA A 288 -0.83 -3.98 21.57
CA ALA A 288 -1.23 -3.57 22.91
C ALA A 288 -1.08 -4.69 23.96
N SER A 289 -1.00 -5.96 23.52
CA SER A 289 -0.97 -7.14 24.39
C SER A 289 0.30 -7.19 25.25
N PRO A 290 0.17 -7.51 26.56
CA PRO A 290 1.32 -7.79 27.42
C PRO A 290 2.17 -8.96 26.93
N ALA A 291 1.61 -9.86 26.11
CA ALA A 291 2.32 -11.01 25.58
C ALA A 291 3.49 -10.64 24.65
N LEU A 292 3.48 -9.42 24.09
CA LEU A 292 4.55 -8.90 23.23
C LEU A 292 5.38 -7.80 23.90
N ALA A 293 5.15 -7.51 25.17
CA ALA A 293 5.92 -6.49 25.87
C ALA A 293 7.38 -6.95 26.08
N PRO A 294 8.37 -6.03 26.00
CA PRO A 294 9.75 -6.36 26.33
C PRO A 294 9.84 -6.94 27.75
N ALA A 295 10.73 -7.93 27.95
CA ALA A 295 10.99 -8.43 29.29
C ALA A 295 11.46 -7.27 30.19
N PRO A 296 10.97 -7.16 31.45
CA PRO A 296 11.39 -6.09 32.33
C PRO A 296 12.90 -6.15 32.51
N ALA A 297 13.58 -5.03 32.24
CA ALA A 297 15.02 -4.92 32.46
C ALA A 297 15.31 -5.20 33.94
N THR A 298 16.04 -6.27 34.22
CA THR A 298 16.51 -6.60 35.56
C THR A 298 17.51 -5.52 35.98
N THR A 299 17.03 -4.43 36.60
CA THR A 299 17.92 -3.44 37.22
C THR A 299 18.61 -4.10 38.39
N ALA A 300 19.92 -4.35 38.24
CA ALA A 300 20.80 -4.69 39.36
C ALA A 300 20.72 -3.59 40.43
N PRO A 301 20.64 -3.93 41.73
CA PRO A 301 20.44 -2.94 42.79
C PRO A 301 21.67 -2.04 42.88
N THR A 302 21.51 -0.78 42.48
CA THR A 302 22.53 0.24 42.69
C THR A 302 22.42 0.71 44.14
N THR A 303 23.42 0.38 44.94
CA THR A 303 23.61 0.86 46.31
C THR A 303 23.82 2.38 46.30
N THR A 304 22.78 3.16 46.60
CA THR A 304 22.91 4.60 46.83
C THR A 304 23.07 4.91 48.31
N THR A 305 24.26 5.38 48.68
CA THR A 305 24.59 6.04 49.95
C THR A 305 23.87 7.41 50.02
N PRO A 306 23.22 7.78 51.15
CA PRO A 306 22.52 9.06 51.27
C PRO A 306 23.35 10.14 51.97
N ALA A 307 23.25 11.40 51.49
CA ALA A 307 23.31 12.65 52.28
C ALA A 307 23.30 13.90 51.34
N PRO A 308 22.94 15.10 51.83
CA PRO A 308 21.91 15.43 52.81
C PRO A 308 20.97 16.55 52.33
N THR A 309 19.84 16.65 53.02
CA THR A 309 18.75 17.62 52.91
C THR A 309 19.15 19.01 53.39
N THR A 310 18.72 20.05 52.67
CA THR A 310 18.64 21.43 53.20
C THR A 310 17.21 21.93 53.15
N THR A 311 16.69 22.20 54.34
CA THR A 311 15.38 22.75 54.67
C THR A 311 15.31 24.25 54.36
N THR A 312 14.20 24.74 53.81
CA THR A 312 13.71 26.08 54.19
C THR A 312 12.18 26.15 54.13
N ALA A 313 11.63 26.77 55.17
CA ALA A 313 10.23 26.83 55.57
C ALA A 313 9.50 28.06 54.95
N PRO A 314 8.18 28.22 55.16
CA PRO A 314 7.28 28.97 54.28
C PRO A 314 7.06 30.42 54.72
N THR A 315 6.47 31.25 53.84
CA THR A 315 5.90 32.55 54.26
C THR A 315 4.59 32.87 53.53
N THR A 316 3.71 33.43 54.34
CA THR A 316 2.27 33.62 54.25
C THR A 316 1.84 34.82 53.39
N THR A 317 0.56 34.82 53.02
CA THR A 317 -0.15 35.74 52.12
C THR A 317 -0.54 37.10 52.74
N ALA A 318 -0.76 38.08 51.83
CA ALA A 318 -1.74 39.20 51.82
C ALA A 318 -1.19 40.63 52.08
N PRO A 319 -1.92 41.72 51.71
CA PRO A 319 -2.53 42.07 50.41
C PRO A 319 -2.28 43.57 50.01
N THR A 320 -3.02 44.08 49.01
CA THR A 320 -3.57 45.47 48.83
C THR A 320 -3.07 46.33 47.63
N THR A 321 -4.02 46.56 46.70
CA THR A 321 -4.43 47.80 45.96
C THR A 321 -3.51 48.62 45.02
N THR A 322 -4.01 48.74 43.78
CA THR A 322 -4.39 49.94 43.00
C THR A 322 -3.35 51.03 42.68
N ALA A 323 -3.07 51.22 41.37
CA ALA A 323 -3.14 52.54 40.73
C ALA A 323 -3.16 52.42 39.19
N SER A 324 -4.09 53.16 38.60
CA SER A 324 -4.27 53.40 37.17
C SER A 324 -3.46 54.62 36.74
N THR A 325 -2.80 54.57 35.58
CA THR A 325 -2.42 55.78 34.83
C THR A 325 -2.59 55.55 33.33
N THR A 326 -3.50 56.34 32.78
CA THR A 326 -3.78 56.58 31.36
C THR A 326 -2.78 57.59 30.82
N THR A 327 -2.16 57.33 29.66
CA THR A 327 -1.63 58.37 28.77
C THR A 327 -1.87 57.96 27.32
N THR A 328 -2.36 58.92 26.54
CA THR A 328 -2.96 58.78 25.21
C THR A 328 -2.03 59.30 24.10
N ALA A 329 -2.06 58.62 22.94
CA ALA A 329 -1.87 59.12 21.55
C ALA A 329 -0.42 59.41 21.03
N PRO A 330 -0.09 59.15 19.73
CA PRO A 330 -0.92 59.49 18.57
C PRO A 330 -1.18 58.40 17.52
N THR A 331 -2.31 58.63 16.87
CA THR A 331 -2.88 57.97 15.70
C THR A 331 -2.05 58.28 14.45
N THR A 332 -1.66 57.23 13.72
CA THR A 332 -1.30 57.34 12.29
C THR A 332 -2.24 56.44 11.51
N THR A 333 -3.08 57.06 10.68
CA THR A 333 -4.07 56.43 9.83
C THR A 333 -3.37 55.66 8.71
N ALA A 334 -3.39 54.33 8.76
CA ALA A 334 -3.06 53.45 7.65
C ALA A 334 -4.37 52.94 7.01
N PRO A 335 -4.42 52.80 5.67
CA PRO A 335 -5.66 52.49 4.96
C PRO A 335 -6.14 51.10 5.37
N THR A 336 -7.41 51.02 5.74
CA THR A 336 -8.12 49.76 6.02
C THR A 336 -8.27 49.00 4.70
N THR A 337 -7.27 48.18 4.35
CA THR A 337 -7.48 47.08 3.41
C THR A 337 -8.22 45.99 4.17
N THR A 338 -9.52 45.86 3.90
CA THR A 338 -10.30 44.68 4.27
C THR A 338 -9.49 43.43 3.91
N PRO A 339 -9.24 42.49 4.86
CA PRO A 339 -8.58 41.24 4.53
C PRO A 339 -9.41 40.55 3.44
N PRO A 340 -8.79 40.07 2.36
CA PRO A 340 -9.52 39.32 1.35
C PRO A 340 -10.12 38.07 2.04
N PRO A 341 -11.29 37.57 1.60
CA PRO A 341 -11.90 36.39 2.19
C PRO A 341 -10.88 35.23 2.21
N ALA A 342 -10.93 34.39 3.24
CA ALA A 342 -9.89 33.40 3.58
C ALA A 342 -9.40 32.55 2.38
N GLY A 343 -10.26 32.27 1.39
CA GLY A 343 -9.88 31.54 0.17
C GLY A 343 -8.89 32.27 -0.75
N THR A 344 -8.90 33.61 -0.77
CA THR A 344 -8.01 34.40 -1.64
C THR A 344 -6.57 34.37 -1.12
N ALA A 345 -6.36 34.54 0.20
CA ALA A 345 -5.01 34.49 0.78
C ALA A 345 -4.36 33.10 0.64
N ALA A 346 -5.13 32.02 0.81
CA ALA A 346 -4.65 30.65 0.71
C ALA A 346 -4.07 30.29 -0.67
N LEU A 347 -4.57 30.91 -1.75
CA LEU A 347 -4.12 30.67 -3.12
C LEU A 347 -3.09 31.71 -3.64
N ALA A 348 -2.40 32.42 -2.76
CA ALA A 348 -1.49 33.50 -3.17
C ALA A 348 -0.32 33.04 -4.07
N ALA A 349 0.37 31.94 -3.73
CA ALA A 349 1.48 31.42 -4.53
C ALA A 349 1.02 30.96 -5.91
N TYR A 350 -0.08 30.20 -5.96
CA TYR A 350 -0.74 29.80 -7.21
C TYR A 350 -1.10 31.00 -8.09
N ARG A 351 -1.67 32.06 -7.50
CA ARG A 351 -2.07 33.27 -8.23
C ARG A 351 -0.89 34.05 -8.81
N ALA A 352 0.20 34.16 -8.07
CA ALA A 352 1.41 34.79 -8.59
C ALA A 352 1.97 33.99 -9.78
N ALA A 353 2.10 32.67 -9.60
CA ALA A 353 2.65 31.77 -10.61
C ALA A 353 1.81 31.72 -11.89
N ARG A 354 0.47 31.65 -11.79
CA ARG A 354 -0.39 31.67 -12.99
C ARG A 354 -0.26 32.97 -13.79
N ALA A 355 -0.05 34.10 -13.11
CA ALA A 355 0.13 35.40 -13.75
C ALA A 355 1.51 35.52 -14.43
N ASP A 356 2.54 34.94 -13.84
CA ASP A 356 3.87 34.83 -14.45
C ASP A 356 3.86 33.88 -15.64
N SER A 357 3.18 32.73 -15.51
CA SER A 357 3.00 31.74 -16.58
C SER A 357 2.29 32.33 -17.79
N ALA A 358 1.14 32.97 -17.61
CA ALA A 358 0.41 33.62 -18.70
C ALA A 358 1.23 34.73 -19.40
N ALA A 359 2.16 35.36 -18.69
CA ALA A 359 3.06 36.37 -19.23
C ALA A 359 4.40 35.81 -19.74
N GLY A 360 4.62 34.49 -19.71
CA GLY A 360 5.86 33.84 -20.14
C GLY A 360 7.07 34.17 -19.26
N ARG A 361 6.87 34.56 -18.00
CA ARG A 361 7.93 34.95 -17.05
C ARG A 361 8.40 33.80 -16.15
N GLY A 362 7.65 32.71 -16.07
CA GLY A 362 7.98 31.55 -15.24
C GLY A 362 6.94 30.44 -15.40
N PRO A 363 7.16 29.26 -14.82
CA PRO A 363 6.21 28.17 -14.86
C PRO A 363 5.09 28.32 -13.80
N LEU A 364 3.96 27.65 -14.04
CA LEU A 364 2.96 27.31 -13.05
C LEU A 364 3.02 25.80 -12.82
N ASP A 365 3.53 25.42 -11.65
CA ASP A 365 3.76 24.03 -11.27
C ASP A 365 2.71 23.54 -10.29
N VAL A 366 2.04 22.44 -10.64
CA VAL A 366 0.96 21.86 -9.85
C VAL A 366 1.31 20.41 -9.52
N VAL A 367 1.27 20.04 -8.24
CA VAL A 367 1.35 18.64 -7.81
C VAL A 367 -0.01 18.21 -7.30
N VAL A 368 -0.47 17.03 -7.71
CA VAL A 368 -1.74 16.46 -7.27
C VAL A 368 -1.49 15.16 -6.51
N VAL A 369 -1.74 15.17 -5.20
CA VAL A 369 -1.72 13.99 -4.34
C VAL A 369 -3.13 13.47 -4.18
N GLY A 370 -3.34 12.17 -4.31
CA GLY A 370 -4.65 11.58 -4.13
C GLY A 370 -4.66 10.06 -4.26
N ASP A 371 -5.78 9.51 -4.71
CA ASP A 371 -6.01 8.07 -4.72
C ASP A 371 -6.29 7.52 -6.15
N SER A 372 -7.10 6.47 -6.25
CA SER A 372 -7.47 5.85 -7.53
C SER A 372 -8.24 6.80 -8.46
N VAL A 373 -8.93 7.80 -7.91
CA VAL A 373 -9.60 8.82 -8.71
C VAL A 373 -8.56 9.76 -9.34
N THR A 374 -7.49 10.10 -8.61
CA THR A 374 -6.38 10.89 -9.16
C THR A 374 -5.63 10.13 -10.25
N GLU A 375 -5.33 8.84 -10.02
CA GLU A 375 -4.65 8.02 -11.04
C GLU A 375 -5.48 7.81 -12.31
N GLY A 376 -6.81 7.85 -12.21
CA GLY A 376 -7.72 7.70 -13.35
C GLY A 376 -8.21 6.28 -13.57
N ARG A 377 -8.42 5.53 -12.48
CA ARG A 377 -8.95 4.16 -12.53
C ARG A 377 -10.17 4.07 -13.46
N ASP A 378 -10.13 3.06 -14.33
CA ASP A 378 -11.18 2.70 -15.30
C ASP A 378 -11.48 3.72 -16.43
N VAL A 379 -10.80 4.87 -16.52
CA VAL A 379 -11.00 5.86 -17.60
C VAL A 379 -9.79 6.09 -18.51
N GLY A 380 -8.58 5.76 -18.03
CA GLY A 380 -7.36 5.90 -18.81
C GLY A 380 -6.80 7.33 -18.85
N LYS A 381 -5.54 7.44 -19.29
CA LYS A 381 -4.87 8.73 -19.52
C LYS A 381 -5.60 9.54 -20.60
N GLY A 382 -5.68 10.86 -20.42
CA GLY A 382 -6.42 11.82 -21.25
C GLY A 382 -7.86 12.04 -20.80
N ASN A 383 -8.51 11.06 -20.17
CA ASN A 383 -9.89 11.16 -19.70
C ASN A 383 -10.00 11.42 -18.19
N ARG A 384 -8.94 11.17 -17.42
CA ARG A 384 -8.92 11.43 -15.98
C ARG A 384 -8.85 12.92 -15.67
N TRP A 385 -9.35 13.29 -14.50
CA TRP A 385 -9.61 14.67 -14.13
C TRP A 385 -8.33 15.51 -14.07
N VAL A 386 -7.19 14.91 -13.69
CA VAL A 386 -5.88 15.59 -13.64
C VAL A 386 -5.38 16.01 -15.02
N ASP A 387 -5.57 15.17 -16.04
CA ASP A 387 -5.16 15.50 -17.41
C ASP A 387 -6.09 16.58 -17.99
N GLN A 388 -7.40 16.48 -17.70
CA GLN A 388 -8.37 17.50 -18.10
C GLN A 388 -8.12 18.84 -17.39
N LEU A 389 -7.76 18.82 -16.11
CA LEU A 389 -7.40 20.04 -15.38
C LEU A 389 -6.13 20.69 -15.97
N LEU A 390 -5.11 19.90 -16.32
CA LEU A 390 -3.92 20.42 -16.99
C LEU A 390 -4.29 21.13 -18.31
N HIS A 391 -5.16 20.54 -19.14
CA HIS A 391 -5.63 21.17 -20.36
C HIS A 391 -6.37 22.48 -20.08
N LEU A 392 -7.31 22.50 -19.11
CA LEU A 392 -8.06 23.71 -18.76
C LEU A 392 -7.16 24.83 -18.23
N LEU A 393 -6.17 24.50 -17.41
CA LEU A 393 -5.19 25.47 -16.93
C LEU A 393 -4.31 26.00 -18.06
N ARG A 394 -3.92 25.17 -19.02
CA ARG A 394 -3.17 25.59 -20.20
C ARG A 394 -3.98 26.50 -21.11
N ASP A 395 -5.25 26.18 -21.34
CA ASP A 395 -6.15 27.03 -22.12
C ASP A 395 -6.23 28.47 -21.57
N ARG A 396 -6.03 28.64 -20.26
CA ARG A 396 -6.07 29.95 -19.60
C ARG A 396 -4.70 30.62 -19.44
N TYR A 397 -3.68 29.85 -19.08
CA TYR A 397 -2.44 30.38 -18.53
C TYR A 397 -1.19 29.95 -19.29
N GLN A 398 -1.32 29.13 -20.34
CA GLN A 398 -0.18 28.80 -21.19
C GLN A 398 0.19 30.01 -22.07
N PRO A 399 1.47 30.44 -22.09
CA PRO A 399 1.89 31.54 -22.93
C PRO A 399 1.87 31.15 -24.41
N ALA A 400 1.62 32.13 -25.27
CA ALA A 400 1.59 31.92 -26.72
C ALA A 400 2.93 31.37 -27.23
N GLY A 401 2.85 30.33 -28.08
CA GLY A 401 4.04 29.70 -28.66
C GLY A 401 4.72 28.64 -27.78
N VAL A 402 4.19 28.34 -26.60
CA VAL A 402 4.64 27.24 -25.74
C VAL A 402 3.61 26.12 -25.75
N PRO A 403 3.81 25.02 -26.51
CA PRO A 403 2.84 23.93 -26.60
C PRO A 403 2.56 23.23 -25.26
N GLY A 404 3.62 22.96 -24.49
CA GLY A 404 3.54 22.22 -23.23
C GLY A 404 3.57 20.70 -23.39
N GLY A 405 4.41 20.02 -22.61
CA GLY A 405 4.55 18.55 -22.67
C GLY A 405 3.42 17.79 -21.97
N GLU A 406 3.44 16.45 -21.96
CA GLU A 406 2.36 15.66 -21.31
C GLU A 406 2.41 15.68 -19.76
N GLY A 407 3.36 16.40 -19.15
CA GLY A 407 3.57 16.44 -17.71
C GLY A 407 4.28 15.19 -17.19
N TYR A 408 4.02 14.84 -15.93
CA TYR A 408 4.63 13.68 -15.30
C TYR A 408 4.03 12.35 -15.79
N VAL A 409 4.92 11.40 -16.04
CA VAL A 409 4.63 10.00 -16.38
C VAL A 409 5.29 9.13 -15.32
N PRO A 410 4.52 8.49 -14.43
CA PRO A 410 5.08 7.64 -13.39
C PRO A 410 5.72 6.38 -14.00
N ALA A 411 6.64 5.75 -13.26
CA ALA A 411 7.24 4.49 -13.63
C ALA A 411 6.21 3.38 -13.85
N TYR A 412 5.11 3.42 -13.09
CA TYR A 412 3.94 2.55 -13.24
C TYR A 412 2.68 3.21 -12.65
N TYR A 413 1.50 2.72 -13.03
CA TYR A 413 0.23 3.03 -12.40
C TYR A 413 -0.19 1.90 -11.45
N ALA A 414 -0.63 2.24 -10.24
CA ALA A 414 -1.21 1.27 -9.31
C ALA A 414 -2.69 1.00 -9.61
N ALA A 415 -3.35 1.91 -10.33
CA ALA A 415 -4.75 1.79 -10.73
C ALA A 415 -4.99 0.62 -11.70
N GLY A 416 -5.94 -0.25 -11.34
CA GLY A 416 -6.54 -1.17 -12.32
C GLY A 416 -7.17 -0.40 -13.48
N GLY A 417 -7.00 -0.92 -14.71
CA GLY A 417 -7.53 -0.28 -15.92
C GLY A 417 -6.66 0.84 -16.49
N MET A 418 -5.60 1.27 -15.79
CA MET A 418 -4.57 2.14 -16.34
C MET A 418 -3.48 1.30 -17.02
N ALA A 419 -3.12 1.68 -18.25
CA ALA A 419 -1.99 1.07 -18.95
C ALA A 419 -0.71 1.81 -18.58
N ASP A 420 0.31 1.08 -18.16
CA ASP A 420 1.65 1.62 -17.96
C ASP A 420 2.19 2.21 -19.26
N ARG A 421 2.77 3.40 -19.16
CA ARG A 421 3.42 4.07 -20.31
C ARG A 421 4.79 3.48 -20.59
N PHE A 422 5.41 2.86 -19.60
CA PHE A 422 6.66 2.13 -19.76
C PHE A 422 6.40 0.67 -20.13
N THR A 423 7.10 0.21 -21.15
CA THR A 423 7.28 -1.21 -21.43
C THR A 423 8.56 -1.68 -20.75
N PHE A 424 8.49 -2.78 -19.99
CA PHE A 424 9.61 -3.31 -19.24
C PHE A 424 10.33 -4.40 -20.03
N GLY A 425 11.65 -4.26 -20.18
CA GLY A 425 12.54 -5.38 -20.46
C GLY A 425 12.82 -6.13 -19.16
N GLY A 426 12.50 -7.42 -19.12
CA GLY A 426 12.58 -8.23 -17.90
C GLY A 426 11.34 -8.08 -16.98
N THR A 427 11.46 -8.60 -15.76
CA THR A 427 10.37 -8.50 -14.76
C THR A 427 10.53 -7.22 -13.95
N PRO A 428 9.57 -6.28 -14.00
CA PRO A 428 9.62 -5.07 -13.18
C PRO A 428 9.57 -5.41 -11.70
N THR A 429 10.23 -4.60 -10.87
CA THR A 429 10.14 -4.68 -9.40
C THR A 429 9.48 -3.42 -8.91
N LEU A 430 8.15 -3.41 -8.90
CA LEU A 430 7.36 -2.23 -8.55
C LEU A 430 7.36 -2.02 -7.03
N GLY A 431 7.69 -0.80 -6.63
CA GLY A 431 7.85 -0.35 -5.25
C GLY A 431 6.87 0.75 -4.90
N SER A 432 6.34 0.66 -3.69
CA SER A 432 5.36 1.56 -3.07
C SER A 432 6.00 2.44 -1.99
N GLN A 433 7.19 2.97 -2.28
CA GLN A 433 8.07 3.65 -1.33
C GLN A 433 8.53 5.04 -1.78
N TYR A 434 8.94 5.20 -3.04
CA TYR A 434 9.71 6.34 -3.52
C TYR A 434 9.04 7.04 -4.70
N GLY A 435 9.32 8.33 -4.87
CA GLY A 435 8.82 9.19 -5.95
C GLY A 435 7.39 9.67 -5.75
N PHE A 436 6.86 10.37 -6.75
CA PHE A 436 5.49 10.91 -6.72
C PHE A 436 4.43 9.80 -6.55
N GLY A 437 3.58 9.94 -5.54
CA GLY A 437 2.64 8.89 -5.14
C GLY A 437 3.33 7.64 -4.59
N MET A 438 4.62 7.73 -4.26
CA MET A 438 5.48 6.62 -3.85
C MET A 438 5.49 5.46 -4.86
N ARG A 439 5.45 5.77 -6.17
CA ARG A 439 5.46 4.79 -7.25
C ARG A 439 6.84 4.79 -7.94
N ALA A 440 7.69 3.82 -7.60
CA ALA A 440 8.97 3.63 -8.24
C ALA A 440 9.16 2.21 -8.78
N ASN A 441 9.92 2.04 -9.86
CA ASN A 441 10.45 0.75 -10.26
C ASN A 441 11.87 0.57 -9.70
N HIS A 442 12.06 -0.48 -8.89
CA HIS A 442 13.33 -0.90 -8.33
C HIS A 442 14.09 -1.74 -9.36
N MET A 443 14.52 -1.11 -10.45
CA MET A 443 15.14 -1.77 -11.60
C MET A 443 16.41 -2.53 -11.18
N PRO A 444 16.40 -3.87 -11.19
CA PRO A 444 17.58 -4.65 -10.83
C PRO A 444 18.66 -4.50 -11.89
N SER A 445 19.93 -4.66 -11.49
CA SER A 445 21.03 -4.72 -12.46
C SER A 445 21.00 -6.06 -13.21
N GLY A 446 21.15 -6.02 -14.53
CA GLY A 446 21.26 -7.23 -15.33
C GLY A 446 21.06 -6.97 -16.82
N ALA A 447 21.65 -7.82 -17.65
CA ALA A 447 21.41 -7.76 -19.09
C ALA A 447 19.92 -7.98 -19.38
N GLY A 448 19.31 -7.05 -20.12
CA GLY A 448 17.89 -7.10 -20.48
C GLY A 448 16.93 -6.40 -19.52
N ASN A 449 17.41 -5.88 -18.38
CA ASN A 449 16.59 -5.03 -17.50
C ASN A 449 16.53 -3.62 -18.06
N SER A 450 15.39 -3.27 -18.65
CA SER A 450 15.17 -1.95 -19.24
C SER A 450 13.75 -1.45 -19.03
N MET A 451 13.55 -0.15 -19.23
CA MET A 451 12.25 0.50 -19.30
C MET A 451 12.23 1.40 -20.52
N THR A 452 11.25 1.21 -21.40
CA THR A 452 11.12 1.98 -22.63
C THR A 452 9.78 2.70 -22.66
N THR A 453 9.76 3.98 -22.99
CA THR A 453 8.52 4.72 -23.27
C THR A 453 8.71 5.67 -24.45
N THR A 454 7.60 6.18 -24.96
CA THR A 454 7.59 7.20 -26.02
C THR A 454 6.92 8.46 -25.49
N PHE A 455 7.46 9.61 -25.86
CA PHE A 455 6.87 10.90 -25.54
C PHE A 455 6.91 11.81 -26.77
N THR A 456 6.08 12.85 -26.78
CA THR A 456 6.16 13.92 -27.80
C THR A 456 6.52 15.22 -27.11
N GLY A 457 7.58 15.88 -27.60
CA GLY A 457 8.07 17.12 -27.00
C GLY A 457 9.48 17.48 -27.45
N THR A 458 10.17 18.27 -26.64
CA THR A 458 11.52 18.81 -26.87
C THR A 458 12.54 18.34 -25.85
N SER A 459 12.12 17.88 -24.68
CA SER A 459 13.00 17.30 -23.68
C SER A 459 12.22 16.48 -22.65
N PHE A 460 12.92 15.76 -21.78
CA PHE A 460 12.33 15.16 -20.60
C PHE A 460 13.31 15.21 -19.42
N GLU A 461 12.77 15.10 -18.22
CA GLU A 461 13.53 14.92 -16.99
C GLU A 461 13.22 13.56 -16.38
N LEU A 462 14.27 12.77 -16.15
CA LEU A 462 14.22 11.52 -15.41
C LEU A 462 14.22 11.79 -13.91
N HIS A 463 13.28 11.18 -13.18
CA HIS A 463 13.16 11.27 -11.72
C HIS A 463 13.58 9.94 -11.08
N TYR A 464 14.38 10.00 -10.01
CA TYR A 464 14.91 8.83 -9.33
C TYR A 464 15.21 9.08 -7.85
N ALA A 465 15.09 8.02 -7.06
CA ALA A 465 15.56 8.01 -5.68
C ALA A 465 17.02 7.57 -5.64
N GLY A 466 17.85 8.34 -4.95
CA GLY A 466 19.30 8.13 -4.88
C GLY A 466 19.78 7.73 -3.49
N SER A 467 20.77 6.83 -3.41
CA SER A 467 21.45 6.48 -2.15
C SER A 467 22.90 6.04 -2.41
N ARG A 468 23.70 5.80 -1.37
CA ARG A 468 25.05 5.18 -1.53
C ARG A 468 25.00 3.77 -2.14
N ASN A 469 23.84 3.12 -2.07
CA ASN A 469 23.62 1.74 -2.53
C ASN A 469 22.98 1.67 -3.92
N THR A 470 22.54 2.79 -4.51
CA THR A 470 21.97 2.79 -5.86
C THR A 470 23.05 2.72 -6.94
N GLY A 471 22.63 2.48 -8.17
CA GLY A 471 23.49 2.24 -9.32
C GLY A 471 23.68 3.42 -10.27
N THR A 472 23.93 3.08 -11.52
CA THR A 472 23.96 4.00 -12.67
C THR A 472 22.95 3.51 -13.69
N ILE A 473 22.07 4.39 -14.14
CA ILE A 473 21.12 4.08 -15.20
C ILE A 473 21.62 4.67 -16.52
N THR A 474 21.60 3.87 -17.57
CA THR A 474 21.95 4.34 -18.92
C THR A 474 20.70 4.78 -19.64
N VAL A 475 20.69 6.01 -20.14
CA VAL A 475 19.56 6.62 -20.86
C VAL A 475 19.90 6.71 -22.34
N SER A 476 19.15 6.05 -23.20
CA SER A 476 19.24 6.15 -24.67
C SER A 476 17.98 6.79 -25.23
N VAL A 477 18.15 7.71 -26.17
CA VAL A 477 17.04 8.38 -26.90
C VAL A 477 17.12 7.99 -28.36
N ASP A 478 16.00 7.56 -28.94
CA ASP A 478 15.84 7.17 -30.34
C ASP A 478 16.85 6.11 -30.82
N GLY A 479 17.24 5.22 -29.92
CA GLY A 479 18.25 4.18 -30.19
C GLY A 479 19.69 4.71 -30.32
N GLY A 480 19.91 6.00 -30.01
CA GLY A 480 21.22 6.63 -29.97
C GLY A 480 22.10 6.14 -28.82
N PRO A 481 23.33 6.68 -28.71
CA PRO A 481 24.28 6.27 -27.67
C PRO A 481 23.70 6.51 -26.26
N GLY A 482 23.95 5.57 -25.37
CA GLY A 482 23.51 5.65 -23.98
C GLY A 482 24.31 6.68 -23.17
N THR A 483 23.61 7.55 -22.45
CA THR A 483 24.19 8.50 -21.49
C THR A 483 24.11 7.89 -20.07
N PRO A 484 25.22 7.71 -19.36
CA PRO A 484 25.19 7.22 -17.99
C PRO A 484 24.72 8.31 -17.03
N VAL A 485 23.70 8.00 -16.23
CA VAL A 485 23.17 8.85 -15.15
C VAL A 485 23.46 8.16 -13.83
N LEU A 486 24.34 8.76 -13.05
CA LEU A 486 24.72 8.25 -11.74
C LEU A 486 23.61 8.58 -10.74
N THR A 487 22.94 7.56 -10.22
CA THR A 487 21.88 7.75 -9.22
C THR A 487 22.39 7.61 -7.79
N THR A 488 23.70 7.49 -7.60
CA THR A 488 24.29 7.47 -6.26
C THR A 488 24.29 8.87 -5.65
N GLY A 489 23.78 9.02 -4.43
CA GLY A 489 23.81 10.27 -3.67
C GLY A 489 23.55 10.03 -2.19
N GLY A 490 23.84 11.01 -1.33
CA GLY A 490 23.39 11.03 0.06
C GLY A 490 23.85 9.88 0.98
N ASP A 491 22.92 9.44 1.83
CA ASP A 491 23.08 8.39 2.84
C ASP A 491 22.75 6.99 2.30
N TYR A 492 22.78 5.97 3.16
CA TYR A 492 22.42 4.60 2.79
C TYR A 492 20.92 4.41 2.54
N THR A 493 20.08 5.20 3.20
CA THR A 493 18.65 5.26 2.96
C THR A 493 18.40 6.12 1.71
N PRO A 494 17.65 5.62 0.71
CA PRO A 494 17.31 6.41 -0.46
C PRO A 494 16.53 7.68 -0.11
N SER A 495 16.88 8.76 -0.80
CA SER A 495 16.19 10.05 -0.81
C SER A 495 15.63 10.33 -2.19
N ASP A 496 14.42 10.86 -2.25
CA ASP A 496 13.79 11.28 -3.51
C ASP A 496 14.29 12.67 -3.93
N GLY A 497 13.84 13.11 -5.12
CA GLY A 497 14.20 14.41 -5.69
C GLY A 497 15.49 14.40 -6.51
N GLY A 498 16.07 13.23 -6.75
CA GLY A 498 17.14 13.08 -7.74
C GLY A 498 16.57 13.20 -9.15
N SER A 499 17.21 14.02 -9.99
CA SER A 499 16.79 14.15 -11.38
C SER A 499 17.93 14.32 -12.38
N TRP A 500 17.62 14.01 -13.64
CA TRP A 500 18.50 14.26 -14.78
C TRP A 500 17.68 14.71 -15.99
N THR A 501 18.04 15.85 -16.57
CA THR A 501 17.36 16.40 -17.77
C THR A 501 18.08 15.97 -19.04
N SER A 502 17.32 15.56 -20.05
CA SER A 502 17.86 15.27 -21.37
C SER A 502 18.44 16.53 -22.02
N PRO A 503 19.43 16.40 -22.92
CA PRO A 503 19.73 17.47 -23.86
C PRO A 503 18.47 17.86 -24.66
N PRO A 504 18.39 19.09 -25.18
CA PRO A 504 17.30 19.50 -26.08
C PRO A 504 17.22 18.60 -27.32
N LEU A 505 16.01 18.23 -27.69
CA LEU A 505 15.67 17.40 -28.84
C LEU A 505 14.85 18.21 -29.85
N PRO A 506 14.92 17.90 -31.16
CA PRO A 506 14.01 18.48 -32.13
C PRO A 506 12.56 18.12 -31.76
N ARG A 507 11.63 19.08 -31.82
CA ARG A 507 10.22 18.79 -31.53
C ARG A 507 9.71 17.60 -32.35
N GLY A 508 9.23 16.57 -31.67
CA GLY A 508 8.71 15.37 -32.30
C GLY A 508 8.40 14.27 -31.29
N THR A 509 8.07 13.09 -31.79
CA THR A 509 7.94 11.89 -30.96
C THR A 509 9.29 11.21 -30.82
N HIS A 510 9.68 10.95 -29.57
CA HIS A 510 10.93 10.29 -29.21
C HIS A 510 10.67 9.01 -28.43
N THR A 511 11.62 8.08 -28.51
CA THR A 511 11.65 6.86 -27.69
C THR A 511 12.79 6.97 -26.69
N VAL A 512 12.49 6.91 -25.39
CA VAL A 512 13.50 6.80 -24.34
C VAL A 512 13.60 5.36 -23.88
N THR A 513 14.82 4.86 -23.73
CA THR A 513 15.12 3.56 -23.12
C THR A 513 16.09 3.73 -21.97
N LEU A 514 15.66 3.34 -20.79
CA LEU A 514 16.44 3.31 -19.56
C LEU A 514 16.95 1.88 -19.34
N THR A 515 18.25 1.70 -19.07
CA THR A 515 18.85 0.37 -18.88
C THR A 515 19.74 0.35 -17.64
N ASN A 516 19.68 -0.73 -16.85
CA ASN A 516 20.54 -0.89 -15.68
C ASN A 516 21.51 -2.07 -15.83
N THR A 517 22.81 -1.75 -15.98
CA THR A 517 23.90 -2.72 -16.03
C THR A 517 24.96 -2.47 -14.94
N SER A 518 24.67 -1.68 -13.93
CA SER A 518 25.70 -1.12 -13.04
C SER A 518 26.11 -2.01 -11.85
N GLY A 519 25.58 -3.23 -11.76
CA GLY A 519 25.79 -4.14 -10.62
C GLY A 519 24.99 -3.79 -9.36
N ARG A 520 24.13 -2.77 -9.40
CA ARG A 520 23.29 -2.30 -8.27
C ARG A 520 21.89 -1.94 -8.75
N THR A 521 20.89 -1.97 -7.87
CA THR A 521 19.53 -1.55 -8.20
C THR A 521 19.47 -0.03 -8.44
N VAL A 522 18.64 0.40 -9.38
CA VAL A 522 18.28 1.81 -9.57
C VAL A 522 16.78 1.98 -9.27
N LEU A 523 16.42 3.04 -8.56
CA LEU A 523 15.05 3.36 -8.17
C LEU A 523 14.51 4.43 -9.12
N VAL A 524 13.80 4.01 -10.18
CA VAL A 524 13.25 4.92 -11.18
C VAL A 524 11.85 5.32 -10.79
N GLU A 525 11.59 6.61 -10.63
CA GLU A 525 10.28 7.13 -10.22
C GLU A 525 9.40 7.42 -11.43
N GLY A 526 9.96 7.96 -12.50
CA GLY A 526 9.21 8.33 -13.71
C GLY A 526 9.95 9.35 -14.56
N ILE A 527 9.26 9.95 -15.52
CA ILE A 527 9.77 11.08 -16.32
C ILE A 527 8.78 12.25 -16.33
N SER A 528 9.28 13.48 -16.36
CA SER A 528 8.48 14.66 -16.72
C SER A 528 8.79 15.06 -18.15
N VAL A 529 7.77 15.20 -18.98
CA VAL A 529 7.91 15.50 -20.41
C VAL A 529 7.66 16.98 -20.67
N TYR A 530 8.52 17.60 -21.48
CA TYR A 530 8.45 19.01 -21.84
C TYR A 530 8.32 19.22 -23.36
N ASP A 531 7.57 20.24 -23.76
CA ASP A 531 7.51 20.78 -25.14
C ASP A 531 7.53 22.32 -25.07
N GLY A 532 8.72 22.86 -24.81
CA GLY A 532 8.97 24.30 -24.63
C GLY A 532 8.56 24.86 -23.27
N ASP A 533 7.98 24.04 -22.38
CA ASP A 533 7.51 24.43 -21.05
C ASP A 533 8.52 24.18 -19.92
N GLU A 534 9.81 24.01 -20.24
CA GLU A 534 10.87 23.80 -19.25
C GLU A 534 11.01 24.98 -18.26
N ALA A 535 10.77 26.21 -18.73
CA ALA A 535 10.94 27.44 -17.96
C ALA A 535 9.71 28.38 -17.95
N ALA A 536 8.63 28.02 -18.65
CA ALA A 536 7.41 28.83 -18.75
C ALA A 536 6.20 27.95 -19.07
N GLY A 537 4.98 28.42 -18.76
CA GLY A 537 3.77 27.64 -19.02
C GLY A 537 3.33 26.80 -17.82
N VAL A 538 2.39 25.89 -18.03
CA VAL A 538 1.73 25.12 -16.98
C VAL A 538 2.18 23.66 -17.03
N ARG A 539 2.61 23.15 -15.88
CA ARG A 539 3.08 21.77 -15.69
C ARG A 539 2.38 21.11 -14.51
N LEU A 540 2.20 19.78 -14.60
CA LEU A 540 1.51 19.01 -13.57
C LEU A 540 2.20 17.67 -13.28
N TRP A 541 2.36 17.39 -11.98
CA TRP A 541 2.82 16.11 -11.44
C TRP A 541 1.68 15.37 -10.77
N GLU A 542 1.39 14.18 -11.26
CA GLU A 542 0.38 13.29 -10.71
C GLU A 542 1.03 12.35 -9.69
N ALA A 543 0.64 12.51 -8.42
CA ALA A 543 1.20 11.82 -7.25
C ALA A 543 0.13 11.01 -6.49
N GLY A 544 -0.90 10.55 -7.20
CA GLY A 544 -1.93 9.67 -6.66
C GLY A 544 -1.49 8.21 -6.56
N HIS A 545 -2.12 7.48 -5.64
CA HIS A 545 -1.89 6.05 -5.47
C HIS A 545 -3.19 5.30 -5.17
N SER A 546 -3.51 4.32 -6.01
CA SER A 546 -4.78 3.64 -5.99
C SER A 546 -4.97 2.81 -4.75
N GLY A 547 -6.12 3.04 -4.10
CA GLY A 547 -6.45 2.38 -2.85
C GLY A 547 -5.72 2.95 -1.63
N TRP A 548 -4.96 4.04 -1.76
CA TRP A 548 -4.29 4.68 -0.63
C TRP A 548 -5.22 5.61 0.14
N GLN A 549 -4.98 5.63 1.44
CA GLN A 549 -5.62 6.51 2.41
C GLN A 549 -4.70 7.71 2.71
N ALA A 550 -5.21 8.74 3.38
CA ALA A 550 -4.34 9.75 4.00
C ALA A 550 -3.39 9.11 5.02
N GLU A 551 -3.80 8.01 5.67
CA GLU A 551 -2.94 7.25 6.59
C GLU A 551 -1.65 6.75 5.91
N ASP A 552 -1.75 6.22 4.68
CA ASP A 552 -0.60 5.70 3.95
C ASP A 552 0.45 6.81 3.70
N TYR A 553 -0.01 8.02 3.35
CA TYR A 553 0.85 9.18 3.14
C TYR A 553 1.34 9.83 4.44
N ALA A 554 0.68 9.57 5.57
CA ALA A 554 1.06 10.12 6.87
C ALA A 554 2.13 9.28 7.58
N HIS A 555 2.00 7.96 7.53
CA HIS A 555 2.67 7.06 8.48
C HIS A 555 3.59 6.02 7.88
N ARG A 556 3.62 5.87 6.55
CA ARG A 556 4.66 5.03 5.95
C ARG A 556 6.04 5.60 6.28
N PRO A 557 7.05 4.76 6.55
CA PRO A 557 8.42 5.23 6.81
C PRO A 557 8.99 6.12 5.71
N THR A 558 8.45 6.01 4.50
CA THR A 558 8.87 6.77 3.32
C THR A 558 8.01 8.01 3.03
N ALA A 559 7.08 8.37 3.92
CA ALA A 559 6.31 9.61 3.81
C ALA A 559 7.19 10.87 3.69
N PRO A 560 8.31 10.99 4.44
CA PRO A 560 9.23 12.11 4.25
C PRO A 560 9.88 12.15 2.86
N GLN A 561 10.19 10.99 2.27
CA GLN A 561 10.77 10.86 0.94
C GLN A 561 9.76 11.30 -0.13
N HIS A 562 8.49 10.90 -0.01
CA HIS A 562 7.44 11.44 -0.89
C HIS A 562 7.37 12.97 -0.83
N GLY A 563 7.50 13.55 0.37
CA GLY A 563 7.64 14.99 0.54
C GLY A 563 8.86 15.59 -0.16
N GLN A 564 10.00 14.88 -0.20
CA GLN A 564 11.19 15.29 -0.95
C GLN A 564 10.93 15.30 -2.46
N ALA A 565 10.23 14.30 -3.00
CA ALA A 565 9.84 14.27 -4.41
C ALA A 565 8.96 15.48 -4.76
N VAL A 566 7.94 15.76 -3.92
CA VAL A 566 7.05 16.90 -4.12
C VAL A 566 7.79 18.23 -4.01
N ALA A 567 8.69 18.37 -3.04
CA ALA A 567 9.51 19.57 -2.90
C ALA A 567 10.46 19.79 -4.10
N ALA A 568 11.00 18.71 -4.69
CA ALA A 568 11.88 18.79 -5.85
C ALA A 568 11.17 19.31 -7.11
N ALA A 569 9.85 19.11 -7.24
CA ALA A 569 9.06 19.74 -8.30
C ALA A 569 8.83 21.25 -8.09
N ALA A 570 9.20 21.80 -6.92
CA ALA A 570 8.99 23.19 -6.53
C ALA A 570 7.58 23.73 -6.87
N PRO A 571 6.51 23.06 -6.41
CA PRO A 571 5.15 23.40 -6.81
C PRO A 571 4.76 24.81 -6.36
N HIS A 572 3.88 25.43 -7.12
CA HIS A 572 3.16 26.64 -6.72
C HIS A 572 1.78 26.30 -6.15
N LEU A 573 1.27 25.10 -6.46
CA LEU A 573 0.03 24.54 -5.93
C LEU A 573 0.20 23.04 -5.64
N VAL A 574 -0.15 22.63 -4.43
CA VAL A 574 -0.36 21.22 -4.07
C VAL A 574 -1.85 20.98 -3.85
N VAL A 575 -2.42 20.09 -4.66
CA VAL A 575 -3.81 19.65 -4.54
C VAL A 575 -3.83 18.32 -3.79
N VAL A 576 -4.61 18.23 -2.72
CA VAL A 576 -4.76 17.02 -1.90
C VAL A 576 -6.20 16.54 -2.00
N ALA A 577 -6.40 15.42 -2.69
CA ALA A 577 -7.71 14.85 -2.98
C ALA A 577 -7.78 13.39 -2.48
N LEU A 578 -8.04 13.25 -1.18
CA LEU A 578 -8.04 12.00 -0.41
C LEU A 578 -9.34 11.86 0.39
N GLY A 579 -9.54 10.69 1.03
CA GLY A 579 -10.67 10.44 1.92
C GLY A 579 -11.59 9.30 1.47
N TYR A 580 -11.65 8.99 0.17
CA TYR A 580 -12.50 7.91 -0.35
C TYR A 580 -12.13 6.54 0.24
N ASN A 581 -10.84 6.23 0.35
CA ASN A 581 -10.39 4.96 0.91
C ASN A 581 -10.41 4.99 2.44
N ASP A 582 -10.14 6.15 3.04
CA ASP A 582 -10.18 6.38 4.48
C ASP A 582 -11.58 6.12 5.07
N VAL A 583 -12.64 6.61 4.41
CA VAL A 583 -14.03 6.42 4.90
C VAL A 583 -14.45 4.95 4.85
N VAL A 584 -13.99 4.20 3.85
CA VAL A 584 -14.24 2.74 3.75
C VAL A 584 -13.34 1.93 4.68
N ALA A 585 -12.13 2.42 4.97
CA ALA A 585 -11.29 1.89 6.02
C ALA A 585 -11.90 2.11 7.42
N GLY A 586 -12.99 2.88 7.53
CA GLY A 586 -13.71 3.08 8.78
C GLY A 586 -12.95 3.93 9.79
N PHE A 587 -12.02 4.77 9.32
CA PHE A 587 -11.37 5.74 10.19
C PHE A 587 -12.41 6.73 10.72
N SER A 588 -12.26 7.11 11.99
CA SER A 588 -13.07 8.20 12.53
C SER A 588 -12.66 9.53 11.90
N ALA A 589 -13.55 10.52 11.91
CA ALA A 589 -13.23 11.89 11.50
C ALA A 589 -11.98 12.45 12.22
N ALA A 590 -11.78 12.10 13.50
CA ALA A 590 -10.60 12.50 14.26
C ALA A 590 -9.30 11.85 13.74
N GLN A 591 -9.34 10.56 13.39
CA GLN A 591 -8.19 9.87 12.80
C GLN A 591 -7.90 10.41 11.40
N PHE A 592 -8.92 10.62 10.57
CA PHE A 592 -8.75 11.19 9.25
C PHE A 592 -8.16 12.61 9.33
N ARG A 593 -8.59 13.44 10.30
CA ARG A 593 -7.98 14.75 10.58
C ARG A 593 -6.49 14.64 10.86
N GLU A 594 -6.09 13.73 11.75
CA GLU A 594 -4.69 13.50 12.10
C GLU A 594 -3.88 13.11 10.85
N TYR A 595 -4.37 12.15 10.08
CA TYR A 595 -3.67 11.62 8.91
C TYR A 595 -3.60 12.64 7.76
N LEU A 596 -4.67 13.39 7.51
CA LEU A 596 -4.68 14.44 6.50
C LEU A 596 -3.72 15.58 6.89
N THR A 597 -3.69 15.96 8.16
CA THR A 597 -2.77 16.99 8.67
C THR A 597 -1.31 16.54 8.53
N ALA A 598 -1.00 15.31 8.94
CA ALA A 598 0.34 14.75 8.81
C ALA A 598 0.77 14.59 7.35
N THR A 599 -0.13 14.13 6.48
CA THR A 599 0.10 14.06 5.03
C THR A 599 0.50 15.41 4.47
N ILE A 600 -0.31 16.46 4.70
CA ILE A 600 0.02 17.80 4.21
C ILE A 600 1.33 18.30 4.82
N GLY A 601 1.57 18.03 6.11
CA GLY A 601 2.82 18.36 6.79
C GLY A 601 4.06 17.77 6.12
N HIS A 602 4.01 16.53 5.62
CA HIS A 602 5.12 15.92 4.88
C HIS A 602 5.32 16.53 3.49
N LEU A 603 4.23 16.98 2.84
CA LEU A 603 4.28 17.61 1.51
C LEU A 603 4.87 19.02 1.56
N LEU A 604 4.74 19.71 2.70
CA LEU A 604 5.29 21.04 2.91
C LEU A 604 6.71 20.95 3.46
N ARG A 605 7.67 21.49 2.73
CA ARG A 605 9.09 21.51 3.08
C ARG A 605 9.59 22.95 3.09
N PRO A 606 9.35 23.71 4.17
CA PRO A 606 9.74 25.12 4.24
C PRO A 606 11.25 25.33 4.20
N ASP A 607 12.03 24.26 4.45
CA ASP A 607 13.48 24.24 4.28
C ASP A 607 13.93 24.13 2.80
N ALA A 608 13.03 23.73 1.90
CA ALA A 608 13.32 23.54 0.47
C ALA A 608 12.94 24.73 -0.41
N GLY A 609 12.14 25.68 0.08
CA GLY A 609 11.70 26.84 -0.72
C GLY A 609 10.49 27.56 -0.11
N PRO A 610 9.91 28.53 -0.84
CA PRO A 610 8.65 29.14 -0.44
C PRO A 610 7.53 28.09 -0.45
N ASP A 611 6.63 28.17 0.52
CA ASP A 611 5.52 27.22 0.62
C ASP A 611 4.57 27.36 -0.59
N PRO A 612 4.13 26.24 -1.19
CA PRO A 612 3.09 26.25 -2.20
C PRO A 612 1.75 26.68 -1.60
N SER A 613 0.84 27.15 -2.45
CA SER A 613 -0.58 27.14 -2.09
C SER A 613 -1.06 25.70 -1.91
N VAL A 614 -1.91 25.43 -0.92
CA VAL A 614 -2.51 24.11 -0.70
C VAL A 614 -4.01 24.18 -0.96
N LEU A 615 -4.52 23.23 -1.74
CA LEU A 615 -5.93 23.03 -1.99
C LEU A 615 -6.35 21.64 -1.52
N VAL A 616 -7.17 21.56 -0.48
CA VAL A 616 -7.84 20.34 -0.06
C VAL A 616 -9.14 20.17 -0.87
N VAL A 617 -9.35 18.99 -1.43
CA VAL A 617 -10.50 18.70 -2.29
C VAL A 617 -11.39 17.64 -1.65
N GLY A 618 -12.64 18.00 -1.37
CA GLY A 618 -13.69 17.06 -1.05
C GLY A 618 -14.34 16.55 -2.33
N TYR A 619 -14.11 15.29 -2.69
CA TYR A 619 -14.75 14.67 -3.85
C TYR A 619 -16.29 14.65 -3.73
N PRO A 620 -17.00 14.48 -4.86
CA PRO A 620 -18.39 14.01 -4.85
C PRO A 620 -18.56 12.77 -3.96
N PRO A 621 -19.67 12.54 -3.28
CA PRO A 621 -19.82 11.37 -2.42
C PRO A 621 -19.77 10.08 -3.22
N ARG A 622 -19.05 9.08 -2.69
CA ARG A 622 -19.24 7.68 -3.10
C ARG A 622 -20.67 7.24 -2.77
N THR A 623 -21.22 6.34 -3.57
CA THR A 623 -22.59 5.83 -3.39
C THR A 623 -22.64 4.50 -2.64
N ASP A 624 -21.48 3.87 -2.41
CA ASP A 624 -21.35 2.63 -1.63
C ASP A 624 -21.14 2.86 -0.13
N VAL A 625 -21.09 4.12 0.32
CA VAL A 625 -20.99 4.51 1.73
C VAL A 625 -22.20 5.37 2.15
N PRO A 626 -22.59 5.37 3.44
CA PRO A 626 -23.64 6.26 3.93
C PRO A 626 -23.27 7.74 3.74
N ALA A 627 -24.20 8.55 3.24
CA ALA A 627 -23.97 9.99 2.99
C ALA A 627 -23.44 10.73 4.24
N ALA A 628 -24.02 10.46 5.41
CA ALA A 628 -23.59 11.07 6.67
C ALA A 628 -22.12 10.77 7.04
N ALA A 629 -21.58 9.62 6.61
CA ALA A 629 -20.17 9.30 6.83
C ALA A 629 -19.26 10.18 5.97
N TRP A 630 -19.66 10.46 4.73
CA TRP A 630 -18.94 11.37 3.84
C TRP A 630 -19.06 12.83 4.28
N GLU A 631 -20.24 13.26 4.75
CA GLU A 631 -20.45 14.61 5.29
C GLU A 631 -19.49 14.91 6.46
N ALA A 632 -19.31 13.98 7.40
CA ALA A 632 -18.35 14.13 8.49
C ALA A 632 -16.89 14.29 8.00
N TYR A 633 -16.56 13.68 6.87
CA TYR A 633 -15.25 13.81 6.24
C TYR A 633 -15.08 15.17 5.56
N LEU A 634 -16.10 15.67 4.86
CA LEU A 634 -16.10 17.01 4.27
C LEU A 634 -15.94 18.09 5.36
N GLU A 635 -16.67 17.96 6.47
CA GLU A 635 -16.50 18.85 7.64
C GLU A 635 -15.07 18.80 8.19
N THR A 636 -14.47 17.60 8.23
CA THR A 636 -13.09 17.42 8.67
C THR A 636 -12.09 18.08 7.72
N MET A 637 -12.24 17.91 6.41
CA MET A 637 -11.38 18.54 5.39
C MET A 637 -11.48 20.07 5.46
N ALA A 638 -12.71 20.60 5.55
CA ALA A 638 -12.96 22.02 5.71
C ALA A 638 -12.32 22.57 6.99
N GLY A 639 -12.42 21.83 8.10
CA GLY A 639 -11.81 22.18 9.38
C GLY A 639 -10.28 22.23 9.31
N VAL A 640 -9.64 21.19 8.74
CA VAL A 640 -8.17 21.17 8.55
C VAL A 640 -7.72 22.33 7.66
N ALA A 641 -8.41 22.59 6.55
CA ALA A 641 -8.08 23.68 5.65
C ALA A 641 -8.21 25.05 6.35
N ALA A 642 -9.30 25.27 7.08
CA ALA A 642 -9.52 26.52 7.81
C ALA A 642 -8.47 26.74 8.91
N GLU A 643 -8.14 25.72 9.69
CA GLU A 643 -7.16 25.79 10.79
C GLU A 643 -5.74 26.07 10.29
N GLN A 644 -5.38 25.53 9.13
CA GLN A 644 -4.03 25.65 8.56
C GLN A 644 -3.91 26.78 7.51
N GLY A 645 -5.00 27.50 7.22
CA GLY A 645 -5.02 28.58 6.23
C GLY A 645 -4.94 28.11 4.77
N TYR A 646 -5.37 26.88 4.49
CA TYR A 646 -5.43 26.31 3.14
C TYR A 646 -6.77 26.59 2.46
N ALA A 647 -6.81 26.41 1.14
CA ALA A 647 -8.05 26.47 0.38
C ALA A 647 -8.79 25.13 0.47
N PHE A 648 -10.11 25.17 0.46
CA PHE A 648 -10.97 23.97 0.41
C PHE A 648 -11.98 24.08 -0.73
N ALA A 649 -12.00 23.08 -1.60
CA ALA A 649 -13.00 22.93 -2.65
C ALA A 649 -13.91 21.74 -2.32
N ASP A 650 -15.15 22.04 -1.97
CA ASP A 650 -16.21 21.04 -1.79
C ASP A 650 -16.90 20.75 -3.13
N LEU A 651 -16.70 19.54 -3.64
CA LEU A 651 -17.30 19.08 -4.90
C LEU A 651 -18.51 18.16 -4.65
N SER A 652 -18.95 17.99 -3.40
CA SER A 652 -20.07 17.10 -3.03
C SER A 652 -21.40 17.49 -3.68
N ALA A 653 -21.58 18.77 -3.98
CA ALA A 653 -22.80 19.33 -4.55
C ALA A 653 -22.91 19.22 -6.08
N ILE A 654 -21.97 18.55 -6.77
CA ILE A 654 -22.08 18.32 -8.22
C ILE A 654 -23.31 17.44 -8.50
N SER A 655 -24.34 18.04 -9.10
CA SER A 655 -25.56 17.35 -9.52
C SER A 655 -25.28 16.40 -10.69
N ASP A 656 -25.99 15.28 -10.74
CA ASP A 656 -25.87 14.26 -11.79
C ASP A 656 -24.41 13.82 -12.00
N PHE A 657 -23.69 13.64 -10.89
CA PHE A 657 -22.31 13.22 -10.92
C PHE A 657 -22.18 11.87 -11.62
N GLY A 658 -21.29 11.79 -12.61
CA GLY A 658 -21.05 10.60 -13.39
C GLY A 658 -20.31 9.53 -12.59
N MET A 659 -20.94 8.95 -11.56
CA MET A 659 -20.43 7.82 -10.79
C MET A 659 -20.55 6.51 -11.59
N SER A 660 -19.53 5.66 -11.56
CA SER A 660 -19.59 4.35 -12.21
C SER A 660 -20.53 3.38 -11.46
N GLY A 661 -20.85 2.26 -12.09
CA GLY A 661 -21.71 1.24 -11.49
C GLY A 661 -21.12 0.53 -10.26
N ASP A 662 -19.82 0.71 -9.98
CA ASP A 662 -19.21 0.23 -8.73
C ASP A 662 -19.55 1.12 -7.52
N GLY A 663 -20.08 2.31 -7.76
CA GLY A 663 -20.45 3.28 -6.75
C GLY A 663 -19.27 4.01 -6.10
N VAL A 664 -18.05 3.82 -6.61
CA VAL A 664 -16.79 4.31 -6.05
C VAL A 664 -16.09 5.27 -7.02
N HIS A 665 -15.84 4.80 -8.24
CA HIS A 665 -15.01 5.53 -9.19
C HIS A 665 -15.87 6.38 -10.12
N PRO A 666 -15.44 7.61 -10.45
CA PRO A 666 -16.10 8.39 -11.48
C PRO A 666 -15.91 7.76 -12.87
N THR A 667 -16.93 7.88 -13.71
CA THR A 667 -16.83 7.70 -15.16
C THR A 667 -16.04 8.85 -15.79
N ALA A 668 -15.71 8.76 -17.09
CA ALA A 668 -15.08 9.86 -17.81
C ALA A 668 -15.86 11.20 -17.70
N VAL A 669 -17.20 11.13 -17.64
CA VAL A 669 -18.06 12.30 -17.38
C VAL A 669 -17.84 12.86 -15.98
N GLY A 670 -17.78 11.99 -14.96
CA GLY A 670 -17.49 12.40 -13.59
C GLY A 670 -16.11 13.04 -13.45
N HIS A 671 -15.09 12.48 -14.09
CA HIS A 671 -13.76 13.09 -14.15
C HIS A 671 -13.78 14.49 -14.80
N ALA A 672 -14.54 14.67 -15.88
CA ALA A 672 -14.71 15.98 -16.51
C ALA A 672 -15.42 16.99 -15.59
N GLN A 673 -16.44 16.54 -14.86
CA GLN A 673 -17.14 17.38 -13.88
C GLN A 673 -16.22 17.82 -12.74
N ILE A 674 -15.36 16.93 -12.22
CA ILE A 674 -14.34 17.27 -11.20
C ILE A 674 -13.39 18.32 -11.75
N ALA A 675 -12.81 18.09 -12.93
CA ALA A 675 -11.85 19.01 -13.55
C ALA A 675 -12.45 20.41 -13.77
N ALA A 676 -13.68 20.48 -14.31
CA ALA A 676 -14.37 21.75 -14.55
C ALA A 676 -14.78 22.47 -13.26
N ALA A 677 -15.09 21.74 -12.19
CA ALA A 677 -15.37 22.37 -10.89
C ALA A 677 -14.09 22.95 -10.26
N LEU A 678 -12.97 22.22 -10.32
CA LEU A 678 -11.68 22.69 -9.85
C LEU A 678 -11.13 23.85 -10.67
N ASP A 679 -11.25 23.83 -12.01
CA ASP A 679 -10.87 24.97 -12.87
C ASP A 679 -11.65 26.23 -12.48
N ARG A 680 -12.98 26.12 -12.29
CA ARG A 680 -13.79 27.26 -11.85
C ARG A 680 -13.39 27.78 -10.47
N PHE A 681 -13.12 26.88 -9.53
CA PHE A 681 -12.66 27.25 -8.19
C PHE A 681 -11.32 28.00 -8.26
N LEU A 682 -10.35 27.43 -8.97
CA LEU A 682 -9.02 28.01 -9.11
C LEU A 682 -9.04 29.32 -9.90
N ALA A 683 -9.90 29.47 -10.91
CA ALA A 683 -10.05 30.72 -11.65
C ALA A 683 -10.69 31.85 -10.82
N ALA A 684 -11.57 31.51 -9.87
CA ALA A 684 -12.22 32.48 -8.98
C ALA A 684 -11.34 32.92 -7.80
N GLY A 685 -10.47 32.00 -7.33
CA GLY A 685 -9.46 32.26 -6.31
C GLY A 685 -8.39 33.24 -6.76
#